data_AF-A0A953RXV6-F1
#
_entry.id   AF-A0A953RXV6-F1
#
_cell.length_a   1.000
_cell.length_b   1.000
_cell.length_c   1.000
_cell.angle_alpha   90.00
_cell.angle_beta   90.00
_cell.angle_gamma   90.00
#
_symmetry.space_group_name_H-M   'P 1'
#
loop_
_entity.id
_entity.type
_entity.pdbx_description
1 polymer ?
#
loop_
_entity_poly.entity_id
_entity_poly.type
_entity_poly.pdbx_seq_one_letter_code
_entity_poly.pdbx_strand_id
1 'polypeptide(L)'
;MNEELRVSTAVLYTVISAFSAVGFGSILSKYLRIRPNAGERGMLGLLCMGIVAGLVHFFIPISPLVQYAVLIAGLFGCVSSAAELGGWRTIAYAILAFALVFFREAYVPYHDNGLYHVPTFLWNTQAAAIPGLVNLHGRFGFNSVLFLIAPITSQYAIGWVANALLASFTILACIGRLRDHAIQGMNPSAFWFLMVTAAAFTLDPNLMGWLGILNADGFVAALTVYWVFLLFEHAEGVRPDTTPALILLLAVFALMVKLGSLPIFALTIGIMAYRPGLRPSRGAIVVATAFLTIWVARGLLLSGCLAYPIQQSCFYSLPWSVEQWRAMGEMNGIRSWARAPGRIDYDVVLSDFKWFGAWLADARLKEPIPQLRWALPLGLGALVFRLLAKQKIDRASLGIAAFLAGSIAFWFWGAPDPRFGVGFLASAGVLCVGFAAASVFSAQKLRLAAIPVLLAGVAVQTVRSAITENWRNQPAIPPQPQTFYVMTIDGPWGVPIRAPDPHDDQCWDTPLPCMPAQFLAPAYLARVRWRPIPTHGAASTAMAGSANAFTKLPLKVNAGGSGYSDSEGHAWQPDMGAQQGWAMSTTATISGTANPEVYQSARWSDTGRLSYQFTVPNGDYTVILKFAEFFYWTKGKREFDIALNGTTVASRFDIVAAAGGVNTATDLEYPLTVTNSQATVTLTGVTREPLINGIEILPASGPSGAEVKTHGSGAGVTQAK
;
A
#
# COMPACT_ATOMS: atom_id res chain seq x y z
N MET A 1 -7.53 22.37 14.30
CA MET A 1 -7.05 21.94 15.62
C MET A 1 -5.62 22.44 15.76
N ASN A 2 -5.27 23.19 16.81
CA ASN A 2 -3.86 23.56 17.03
C ASN A 2 -3.05 22.30 17.35
N GLU A 3 -1.74 22.36 17.12
CA GLU A 3 -0.87 21.19 17.20
C GLU A 3 -0.87 20.52 18.58
N GLU A 4 -0.90 21.31 19.65
CA GLU A 4 -0.96 20.79 21.02
C GLU A 4 -2.26 20.01 21.30
N LEU A 5 -3.43 20.54 20.92
CA LEU A 5 -4.69 19.83 21.08
C LEU A 5 -4.73 18.54 20.25
N ARG A 6 -4.08 18.53 19.06
CA ARG A 6 -3.95 17.33 18.23
C ARG A 6 -3.17 16.25 18.96
N VAL A 7 -2.00 16.59 19.50
CA VAL A 7 -1.15 15.65 20.23
C VAL A 7 -1.87 15.13 21.48
N SER A 8 -2.46 16.01 22.30
CA SER A 8 -3.18 15.57 23.51
C SER A 8 -4.35 14.64 23.17
N THR A 9 -5.09 14.93 22.11
CA THR A 9 -6.17 14.06 21.62
C THR A 9 -5.64 12.71 21.15
N ALA A 10 -4.53 12.70 20.42
CA ALA A 10 -3.88 11.49 19.93
C ALA A 10 -3.40 10.56 21.07
N VAL A 11 -2.79 11.13 22.12
CA VAL A 11 -2.39 10.39 23.32
C VAL A 11 -3.61 9.77 24.00
N LEU A 12 -4.63 10.59 24.29
CA LEU A 12 -5.84 10.13 24.98
C LEU A 12 -6.53 9.00 24.21
N TYR A 13 -6.71 9.22 22.91
CA TYR A 13 -7.37 8.27 22.03
C TYR A 13 -6.63 6.93 21.97
N THR A 14 -5.30 6.97 21.97
CA THR A 14 -4.56 5.72 21.97
C THR A 14 -4.61 5.00 23.30
N VAL A 15 -4.52 5.72 24.42
CA VAL A 15 -4.67 5.13 25.75
C VAL A 15 -6.03 4.41 25.85
N ILE A 16 -7.11 5.05 25.37
CA ILE A 16 -8.44 4.45 25.28
C ILE A 16 -8.41 3.17 24.43
N SER A 17 -7.79 3.21 23.24
CA SER A 17 -7.67 2.07 22.34
C SER A 17 -6.89 0.91 22.98
N ALA A 18 -5.81 1.20 23.71
CA ALA A 18 -5.00 0.22 24.41
C ALA A 18 -5.79 -0.50 25.51
N PHE A 19 -6.48 0.26 26.36
CA PHE A 19 -7.33 -0.31 27.41
C PHE A 19 -8.47 -1.13 26.85
N SER A 20 -9.10 -0.62 25.79
CA SER A 20 -10.19 -1.32 25.12
C SER A 20 -9.71 -2.67 24.57
N ALA A 21 -8.53 -2.71 23.92
CA ALA A 21 -7.94 -3.95 23.43
C ALA A 21 -7.65 -4.92 24.60
N VAL A 22 -6.98 -4.48 25.66
CA VAL A 22 -6.74 -5.31 26.85
C VAL A 22 -8.04 -5.86 27.44
N GLY A 23 -9.13 -5.08 27.40
CA GLY A 23 -10.45 -5.50 27.84
C GLY A 23 -11.06 -6.62 27.00
N PHE A 24 -11.08 -6.47 25.66
CA PHE A 24 -11.52 -7.55 24.77
C PHE A 24 -10.70 -8.82 24.95
N GLY A 25 -9.37 -8.68 25.02
CA GLY A 25 -8.48 -9.81 25.26
C GLY A 25 -8.72 -10.47 26.61
N SER A 26 -9.07 -9.70 27.65
CA SER A 26 -9.43 -10.23 28.96
C SER A 26 -10.72 -11.03 28.93
N ILE A 27 -11.76 -10.54 28.23
CA ILE A 27 -13.02 -11.27 28.03
C ILE A 27 -12.75 -12.57 27.28
N LEU A 28 -11.99 -12.52 26.19
CA LEU A 28 -11.65 -13.72 25.42
C LEU A 28 -10.87 -14.71 26.29
N SER A 29 -9.90 -14.24 27.07
CA SER A 29 -9.08 -15.09 27.94
C SER A 29 -9.93 -15.82 28.99
N LYS A 30 -10.91 -15.14 29.58
CA LYS A 30 -11.89 -15.73 30.52
C LYS A 30 -12.71 -16.82 29.84
N TYR A 31 -13.26 -16.53 28.65
CA TYR A 31 -14.02 -17.50 27.88
C TYR A 31 -13.20 -18.75 27.54
N LEU A 32 -11.95 -18.55 27.13
CA LEU A 32 -11.01 -19.62 26.77
C LEU A 32 -10.39 -20.33 27.98
N ARG A 33 -10.60 -19.81 29.20
CA ARG A 33 -10.00 -20.28 30.46
C ARG A 33 -8.47 -20.29 30.44
N ILE A 34 -7.85 -19.32 29.76
CA ILE A 34 -6.40 -19.15 29.69
C ILE A 34 -5.94 -17.96 30.55
N ARG A 35 -4.65 -17.92 30.91
CA ARG A 35 -4.08 -16.86 31.77
C ARG A 35 -2.94 -16.09 31.09
N PRO A 36 -3.21 -15.37 30.00
CA PRO A 36 -2.24 -14.49 29.37
C PRO A 36 -1.94 -13.26 30.24
N ASN A 37 -0.73 -12.73 30.07
CA ASN A 37 -0.32 -11.45 30.67
C ASN A 37 -0.97 -10.26 29.95
N ALA A 38 -0.72 -9.03 30.43
CA ALA A 38 -1.36 -7.83 29.91
C ALA A 38 -1.03 -7.54 28.43
N GLY A 39 0.21 -7.77 28.00
CA GLY A 39 0.61 -7.58 26.60
C GLY A 39 -0.08 -8.58 25.67
N GLU A 40 -0.13 -9.85 26.07
CA GLU A 40 -0.82 -10.90 25.32
C GLU A 40 -2.33 -10.65 25.24
N ARG A 41 -2.94 -10.19 26.34
CA ARG A 41 -4.34 -9.74 26.33
C ARG A 41 -4.53 -8.60 25.33
N GLY A 42 -3.62 -7.63 25.27
CA GLY A 42 -3.65 -6.57 24.26
C GLY A 42 -3.63 -7.11 22.82
N MET A 43 -2.74 -8.06 22.50
CA MET A 43 -2.67 -8.70 21.18
C MET A 43 -3.97 -9.45 20.83
N LEU A 44 -4.47 -10.27 21.75
CA LEU A 44 -5.76 -10.98 21.58
C LEU A 44 -6.93 -10.00 21.45
N GLY A 45 -6.84 -8.86 22.14
CA GLY A 45 -7.78 -7.76 22.05
C GLY A 45 -7.87 -7.14 20.67
N LEU A 46 -6.72 -6.80 20.08
CA LEU A 46 -6.66 -6.28 18.71
C LEU A 46 -7.24 -7.29 17.70
N LEU A 47 -6.94 -8.57 17.88
CA LEU A 47 -7.54 -9.65 17.10
C LEU A 47 -9.08 -9.65 17.23
N CYS A 48 -9.60 -9.61 18.46
CA CYS A 48 -11.05 -9.54 18.72
C CYS A 48 -11.69 -8.31 18.08
N MET A 49 -11.09 -7.13 18.24
CA MET A 49 -11.57 -5.88 17.63
C MET A 49 -11.68 -6.01 16.11
N GLY A 50 -10.64 -6.53 15.46
CA GLY A 50 -10.63 -6.73 14.01
C GLY A 50 -11.72 -7.68 13.52
N ILE A 51 -12.04 -8.72 14.29
CA ILE A 51 -13.11 -9.66 13.93
C ILE A 51 -14.50 -9.10 14.20
N VAL A 52 -14.71 -8.40 15.33
CA VAL A 52 -15.97 -7.69 15.59
C VAL A 52 -16.22 -6.66 14.49
N ALA A 53 -15.19 -5.90 14.11
CA ALA A 53 -15.24 -5.00 12.97
C ALA A 53 -15.58 -5.74 11.67
N GLY A 54 -14.92 -6.86 11.40
CA GLY A 54 -15.16 -7.68 10.20
C GLY A 54 -16.60 -8.17 10.10
N LEU A 55 -17.18 -8.63 11.21
CA LEU A 55 -18.59 -9.05 11.31
C LEU A 55 -19.55 -7.90 11.04
N VAL A 56 -19.34 -6.75 11.68
CA VAL A 56 -20.18 -5.56 11.51
C VAL A 56 -20.06 -5.01 10.09
N HIS A 57 -18.85 -5.02 9.54
CA HIS A 57 -18.52 -4.45 8.23
C HIS A 57 -19.21 -5.13 7.05
N PHE A 58 -19.72 -6.36 7.20
CA PHE A 58 -20.58 -6.97 6.17
C PHE A 58 -21.86 -6.16 5.90
N PHE A 59 -22.36 -5.45 6.90
CA PHE A 59 -23.69 -4.85 6.87
C PHE A 59 -23.65 -3.33 6.91
N ILE A 60 -22.72 -2.74 7.67
CA ILE A 60 -22.60 -1.30 7.86
C ILE A 60 -21.13 -0.87 7.87
N PRO A 61 -20.81 0.38 7.51
CA PRO A 61 -19.45 0.89 7.63
C PRO A 61 -18.94 0.86 9.08
N ILE A 62 -17.62 0.82 9.24
CA ILE A 62 -16.95 1.07 10.52
C ILE A 62 -16.95 2.59 10.78
N SER A 63 -18.16 3.14 10.97
CA SER A 63 -18.38 4.55 11.23
C SER A 63 -17.86 4.95 12.62
N PRO A 64 -17.75 6.25 12.93
CA PRO A 64 -17.42 6.71 14.28
C PRO A 64 -18.32 6.11 15.37
N LEU A 65 -19.60 5.85 15.06
CA LEU A 65 -20.52 5.19 15.99
C LEU A 65 -20.06 3.75 16.31
N VAL A 66 -19.73 2.96 15.29
CA VAL A 66 -19.22 1.58 15.46
C VAL A 66 -17.90 1.61 16.21
N GLN A 67 -16.99 2.50 15.82
CA GLN A 67 -15.71 2.72 16.49
C GLN A 67 -15.90 3.00 17.99
N TYR A 68 -16.71 3.99 18.37
CA TYR A 68 -16.96 4.32 19.77
C TYR A 68 -17.64 3.18 20.52
N ALA A 69 -18.61 2.50 19.90
CA ALA A 69 -19.29 1.35 20.53
C ALA A 69 -18.30 0.22 20.84
N VAL A 70 -17.42 -0.12 19.90
CA VAL A 70 -16.37 -1.13 20.12
C VAL A 70 -15.41 -0.66 21.22
N LEU A 71 -14.94 0.59 21.17
CA LEU A 71 -14.02 1.12 22.17
C LEU A 71 -14.63 1.06 23.58
N ILE A 72 -15.87 1.52 23.76
CA ILE A 72 -16.60 1.49 25.03
C ILE A 72 -16.81 0.07 25.54
N ALA A 73 -17.20 -0.87 24.67
CA ALA A 73 -17.38 -2.27 25.04
C ALA A 73 -16.08 -2.90 25.57
N GLY A 74 -14.94 -2.63 24.92
CA GLY A 74 -13.65 -3.08 25.41
C GLY A 74 -13.24 -2.39 26.71
N LEU A 75 -13.50 -1.09 26.90
CA LEU A 75 -13.24 -0.40 28.17
C LEU A 75 -14.01 -1.04 29.33
N PHE A 76 -15.29 -1.37 29.13
CA PHE A 76 -16.08 -2.12 30.12
C PHE A 76 -15.45 -3.49 30.41
N GLY A 77 -14.99 -4.20 29.37
CA GLY A 77 -14.23 -5.44 29.51
C GLY A 77 -12.95 -5.30 30.34
N CYS A 78 -12.26 -4.16 30.21
CA CYS A 78 -11.06 -3.85 30.96
C CYS A 78 -11.38 -3.58 32.43
N VAL A 79 -12.37 -2.74 32.72
CA VAL A 79 -12.81 -2.41 34.08
C VAL A 79 -13.30 -3.66 34.81
N SER A 80 -14.14 -4.48 34.16
CA SER A 80 -14.63 -5.75 34.73
C SER A 80 -13.54 -6.82 34.94
N SER A 81 -12.33 -6.59 34.40
CA SER A 81 -11.19 -7.49 34.54
C SER A 81 -10.02 -6.87 35.30
N ALA A 82 -10.18 -5.67 35.89
CA ALA A 82 -9.09 -4.91 36.50
C ALA A 82 -8.39 -5.64 37.65
N ALA A 83 -9.13 -6.42 38.45
CA ALA A 83 -8.57 -7.20 39.55
C ALA A 83 -7.61 -8.30 39.05
N GLU A 84 -7.95 -8.98 37.94
CA GLU A 84 -7.12 -10.04 37.34
C GLU A 84 -5.87 -9.50 36.66
N LEU A 85 -5.88 -8.23 36.25
CA LEU A 85 -4.73 -7.57 35.63
C LEU A 85 -3.65 -7.20 36.65
N GLY A 86 -3.82 -7.49 37.95
CA GLY A 86 -2.88 -7.08 38.99
C GLY A 86 -3.06 -5.62 39.42
N GLY A 87 -4.26 -5.06 39.19
CA GLY A 87 -4.62 -3.70 39.57
C GLY A 87 -3.93 -2.60 38.75
N TRP A 88 -3.92 -1.38 39.29
CA TRP A 88 -3.47 -0.17 38.57
C TRP A 88 -1.97 -0.16 38.22
N ARG A 89 -1.16 -0.99 38.88
CA ARG A 89 0.30 -1.07 38.64
C ARG A 89 0.64 -1.65 37.26
N THR A 90 -0.01 -2.75 36.87
CA THR A 90 0.15 -3.34 35.52
C THR A 90 -0.37 -2.43 34.43
N ILE A 91 -1.44 -1.70 34.74
CA ILE A 91 -2.04 -0.68 33.89
C ILE A 91 -1.07 0.50 33.67
N ALA A 92 -0.38 0.96 34.73
CA ALA A 92 0.64 2.00 34.62
C ALA A 92 1.83 1.56 33.75
N TYR A 93 2.26 0.30 33.84
CA TYR A 93 3.28 -0.26 32.93
C TYR A 93 2.80 -0.28 31.47
N ALA A 94 1.52 -0.58 31.24
CA ALA A 94 0.95 -0.54 29.90
C ALA A 94 0.88 0.88 29.32
N ILE A 95 0.51 1.87 30.15
CA ILE A 95 0.55 3.29 29.78
C ILE A 95 2.00 3.74 29.49
N LEU A 96 2.99 3.28 30.27
CA LEU A 96 4.40 3.62 30.06
C LEU A 96 4.98 2.98 28.78
N ALA A 97 4.71 1.70 28.53
CA ALA A 97 5.08 1.02 27.29
C ALA A 97 4.41 1.63 26.06
N PHE A 98 3.25 2.23 26.27
CA PHE A 98 2.52 2.95 25.25
C PHE A 98 3.10 4.34 24.96
N ALA A 99 3.45 5.09 26.02
CA ALA A 99 4.14 6.37 25.93
C ALA A 99 5.45 6.26 25.13
N LEU A 100 6.22 5.20 25.35
CA LEU A 100 7.48 4.89 24.66
C LEU A 100 7.39 4.78 23.13
N VAL A 101 6.24 4.34 22.60
CA VAL A 101 6.02 4.21 21.16
C VAL A 101 5.49 5.51 20.57
N PHE A 102 4.72 6.27 21.35
CA PHE A 102 4.15 7.55 20.94
C PHE A 102 5.20 8.66 20.77
N PHE A 103 6.33 8.61 21.51
CA PHE A 103 7.35 9.67 21.50
C PHE A 103 8.40 9.60 20.37
N ARG A 104 8.24 8.73 19.37
CA ARG A 104 9.27 8.54 18.32
C ARG A 104 8.88 9.15 16.97
N GLU A 105 9.90 9.64 16.26
CA GLU A 105 9.76 10.19 14.90
C GLU A 105 9.10 9.16 13.98
N ALA A 106 7.98 9.55 13.37
CA ALA A 106 7.31 8.73 12.37
C ALA A 106 6.92 9.63 11.19
N TYR A 107 7.89 9.94 10.32
CA TYR A 107 7.56 10.36 8.97
C TYR A 107 8.39 9.61 7.95
N VAL A 108 7.77 8.62 7.32
CA VAL A 108 8.16 8.17 5.99
C VAL A 108 6.87 8.11 5.17
N PRO A 109 6.60 9.10 4.30
CA PRO A 109 5.53 8.97 3.32
C PRO A 109 5.85 7.74 2.48
N TYR A 110 5.03 6.71 2.64
CA TYR A 110 5.22 5.44 1.96
C TYR A 110 4.29 5.42 0.74
N HIS A 111 4.81 5.00 -0.40
CA HIS A 111 4.04 4.89 -1.65
C HIS A 111 2.68 4.18 -1.48
N ASP A 112 2.70 3.11 -0.69
CA ASP A 112 1.53 2.29 -0.39
C ASP A 112 0.43 3.02 0.40
N ASN A 113 0.78 4.09 1.14
CA ASN A 113 -0.18 4.88 1.90
C ASN A 113 -1.17 5.59 0.98
N GLY A 114 -0.64 6.29 -0.03
CA GLY A 114 -1.42 6.97 -1.06
C GLY A 114 -2.09 6.02 -2.02
N LEU A 115 -1.43 4.91 -2.36
CA LEU A 115 -1.96 3.95 -3.33
C LEU A 115 -3.16 3.16 -2.80
N TYR A 116 -3.09 2.61 -1.57
CA TYR A 116 -4.21 1.78 -1.08
C TYR A 116 -4.46 1.78 0.43
N HIS A 117 -3.51 2.14 1.30
CA HIS A 117 -3.79 2.09 2.75
C HIS A 117 -4.87 3.09 3.15
N VAL A 118 -4.72 4.37 2.75
CA VAL A 118 -5.71 5.41 3.03
C VAL A 118 -7.02 5.13 2.29
N PRO A 119 -7.03 4.82 0.96
CA PRO A 119 -8.27 4.46 0.29
C PRO A 119 -9.01 3.26 0.91
N THR A 120 -8.30 2.20 1.32
CA THR A 120 -8.92 1.04 1.98
C THR A 120 -9.51 1.42 3.35
N PHE A 121 -8.83 2.27 4.10
CA PHE A 121 -9.35 2.83 5.35
C PHE A 121 -10.66 3.62 5.11
N LEU A 122 -10.71 4.46 4.08
CA LEU A 122 -11.91 5.21 3.72
C LEU A 122 -13.05 4.27 3.28
N TRP A 123 -12.75 3.26 2.48
CA TRP A 123 -13.78 2.28 2.05
C TRP A 123 -14.41 1.58 3.25
N ASN A 124 -13.60 1.18 4.22
CA ASN A 124 -14.08 0.50 5.42
C ASN A 124 -14.87 1.41 6.38
N THR A 125 -14.65 2.73 6.33
CA THR A 125 -15.31 3.71 7.23
C THR A 125 -16.53 4.38 6.61
N GLN A 126 -16.67 4.37 5.29
CA GLN A 126 -17.76 5.05 4.57
C GLN A 126 -18.78 4.09 3.95
N ALA A 127 -18.42 2.84 3.68
CA ALA A 127 -19.32 1.84 3.13
C ALA A 127 -19.26 0.50 3.90
N ALA A 128 -20.32 -0.29 3.81
CA ALA A 128 -20.25 -1.71 4.12
C ALA A 128 -19.39 -2.43 3.08
N ALA A 129 -18.95 -3.65 3.38
CA ALA A 129 -18.10 -4.46 2.51
C ALA A 129 -18.71 -4.60 1.11
N ILE A 130 -17.97 -4.13 0.10
CA ILE A 130 -18.46 -4.08 -1.29
C ILE A 130 -18.03 -5.33 -2.04
N PRO A 131 -18.98 -6.11 -2.62
CA PRO A 131 -18.63 -7.24 -3.45
C PRO A 131 -17.84 -6.81 -4.69
N GLY A 132 -16.71 -7.46 -4.93
CA GLY A 132 -15.86 -7.20 -6.10
C GLY A 132 -15.01 -5.93 -6.03
N LEU A 133 -14.78 -5.36 -4.83
CA LEU A 133 -13.97 -4.15 -4.66
C LEU A 133 -12.55 -4.27 -5.28
N VAL A 134 -12.01 -5.49 -5.37
CA VAL A 134 -10.75 -5.81 -6.07
C VAL A 134 -10.73 -5.35 -7.54
N ASN A 135 -11.89 -5.24 -8.19
CA ASN A 135 -11.97 -4.89 -9.60
C ASN A 135 -11.69 -3.39 -9.84
N LEU A 136 -11.88 -2.54 -8.81
CA LEU A 136 -11.46 -1.13 -8.85
C LEU A 136 -9.93 -1.05 -8.79
N HIS A 137 -9.31 -1.78 -7.86
CA HIS A 137 -7.86 -1.86 -7.74
C HIS A 137 -7.47 -3.17 -7.05
N GLY A 138 -6.46 -3.88 -7.58
CA GLY A 138 -6.09 -5.22 -7.11
C GLY A 138 -5.79 -5.26 -5.60
N ARG A 139 -5.18 -4.20 -5.07
CA ARG A 139 -4.86 -4.09 -3.63
C ARG A 139 -6.08 -3.97 -2.72
N PHE A 140 -7.25 -3.56 -3.22
CA PHE A 140 -8.50 -3.60 -2.43
C PHE A 140 -9.03 -5.02 -2.22
N GLY A 141 -8.50 -6.01 -2.96
CA GLY A 141 -8.69 -7.42 -2.68
C GLY A 141 -7.85 -7.94 -1.51
N PHE A 142 -6.84 -7.20 -1.03
CA PHE A 142 -6.04 -7.60 0.12
C PHE A 142 -6.89 -7.52 1.40
N ASN A 143 -7.41 -8.67 1.80
CA ASN A 143 -8.31 -8.81 2.93
C ASN A 143 -7.57 -8.77 4.28
N SER A 144 -6.69 -7.80 4.53
CA SER A 144 -5.96 -7.74 5.80
C SER A 144 -6.88 -7.27 6.94
N VAL A 145 -6.93 -8.04 8.04
CA VAL A 145 -7.68 -7.64 9.25
C VAL A 145 -7.10 -6.37 9.89
N LEU A 146 -5.84 -6.02 9.59
CA LEU A 146 -5.23 -4.75 10.03
C LEU A 146 -6.03 -3.53 9.54
N PHE A 147 -6.57 -3.55 8.32
CA PHE A 147 -7.40 -2.46 7.80
C PHE A 147 -8.80 -2.39 8.42
N LEU A 148 -9.19 -3.38 9.24
CA LEU A 148 -10.41 -3.38 10.05
C LEU A 148 -10.12 -2.92 11.49
N ILE A 149 -8.92 -3.21 12.00
CA ILE A 149 -8.44 -2.72 13.30
C ILE A 149 -8.15 -1.23 13.22
N ALA A 150 -7.51 -0.76 12.14
CA ALA A 150 -7.08 0.62 12.00
C ALA A 150 -8.23 1.64 12.17
N PRO A 151 -9.41 1.47 11.56
CA PRO A 151 -10.58 2.34 11.82
C PRO A 151 -11.07 2.37 13.27
N ILE A 152 -10.85 1.31 14.06
CA ILE A 152 -11.22 1.27 15.48
C ILE A 152 -10.19 1.97 16.34
N THR A 153 -8.90 1.84 16.02
CA THR A 153 -7.80 2.24 16.90
C THR A 153 -7.05 3.47 16.43
N SER A 154 -7.34 3.98 15.23
CA SER A 154 -6.66 5.11 14.58
C SER A 154 -7.70 6.11 14.05
N GLN A 155 -7.32 7.37 13.87
CA GLN A 155 -8.15 8.35 13.17
C GLN A 155 -7.32 9.15 12.18
N TYR A 156 -7.95 9.57 11.09
CA TYR A 156 -7.28 10.30 10.01
C TYR A 156 -6.50 11.54 10.50
N ALA A 157 -7.14 12.34 11.36
CA ALA A 157 -6.54 13.56 11.93
C ALA A 157 -5.48 13.31 13.02
N ILE A 158 -5.35 12.07 13.50
CA ILE A 158 -4.52 11.66 14.65
C ILE A 158 -3.29 10.84 14.20
N GLY A 159 -3.40 10.11 13.08
CA GLY A 159 -2.34 9.24 12.56
C GLY A 159 -2.61 7.75 12.79
N TRP A 160 -1.64 6.91 12.39
CA TRP A 160 -1.73 5.46 12.46
C TRP A 160 -1.24 4.92 13.79
N VAL A 161 -2.11 4.19 14.50
CA VAL A 161 -1.85 3.80 15.89
C VAL A 161 -1.86 2.29 16.10
N ALA A 162 -2.49 1.52 15.19
CA ALA A 162 -2.62 0.07 15.31
C ALA A 162 -1.27 -0.66 15.45
N ASN A 163 -0.28 -0.33 14.61
CA ASN A 163 1.05 -0.94 14.65
C ASN A 163 1.80 -0.58 15.94
N ALA A 164 1.68 0.67 16.38
CA ALA A 164 2.24 1.14 17.64
C ALA A 164 1.67 0.38 18.85
N LEU A 165 0.34 0.20 18.91
CA LEU A 165 -0.31 -0.58 19.95
C LEU A 165 0.22 -2.02 19.99
N LEU A 166 0.33 -2.68 18.84
CA LEU A 166 0.88 -4.02 18.78
C LEU A 166 2.32 -4.08 19.27
N ALA A 167 3.17 -3.12 18.87
CA ALA A 167 4.55 -3.04 19.34
C ALA A 167 4.63 -2.91 20.86
N SER A 168 3.83 -2.02 21.46
CA SER A 168 3.71 -1.87 22.91
C SER A 168 3.25 -3.16 23.58
N PHE A 169 2.25 -3.84 23.02
CA PHE A 169 1.79 -5.12 23.54
C PHE A 169 2.84 -6.22 23.45
N THR A 170 3.66 -6.25 22.40
CA THR A 170 4.82 -7.15 22.28
C THR A 170 5.85 -6.87 23.36
N ILE A 171 6.21 -5.61 23.60
CA ILE A 171 7.14 -5.23 24.67
C ILE A 171 6.58 -5.68 26.04
N LEU A 172 5.32 -5.36 26.33
CA LEU A 172 4.65 -5.75 27.58
C LEU A 172 4.58 -7.26 27.75
N ALA A 173 4.33 -7.99 26.65
CA ALA A 173 4.29 -9.43 26.67
C ALA A 173 5.68 -10.02 26.98
N CYS A 174 6.75 -9.45 26.40
CA CYS A 174 8.13 -9.82 26.73
C CYS A 174 8.48 -9.52 28.20
N ILE A 175 8.19 -8.31 28.69
CA ILE A 175 8.48 -7.92 30.09
C ILE A 175 7.70 -8.79 31.07
N GLY A 176 6.41 -9.04 30.79
CA GLY A 176 5.58 -9.92 31.60
C GLY A 176 6.16 -11.34 31.68
N ARG A 177 6.60 -11.89 30.56
CA ARG A 177 7.22 -13.22 30.51
C ARG A 177 8.58 -13.26 31.22
N LEU A 178 9.41 -12.23 31.07
CA LEU A 178 10.69 -12.12 31.78
C LEU A 178 10.47 -12.10 33.30
N ARG A 179 9.47 -11.35 33.78
CA ARG A 179 9.09 -11.32 35.20
C ARG A 179 8.63 -12.70 35.70
N ASP A 180 7.66 -13.31 35.00
CA ASP A 180 7.04 -14.56 35.46
C ASP A 180 8.06 -15.71 35.51
N HIS A 181 8.97 -15.78 34.53
CA HIS A 181 9.96 -16.85 34.43
C HIS A 181 11.30 -16.56 35.12
N ALA A 182 11.63 -15.31 35.42
CA ALA A 182 12.74 -14.97 36.33
C ALA A 182 12.56 -15.65 37.69
N ILE A 183 11.30 -15.89 38.07
CA ILE A 183 10.89 -16.53 39.34
C ILE A 183 10.91 -18.06 39.23
N GLN A 184 10.71 -18.65 38.03
CA GLN A 184 10.53 -20.09 37.83
C GLN A 184 11.67 -20.81 37.08
N GLY A 185 12.67 -20.07 36.57
CA GLY A 185 13.87 -20.62 35.95
C GLY A 185 13.74 -20.86 34.45
N MET A 186 13.79 -19.79 33.64
CA MET A 186 13.79 -19.86 32.18
C MET A 186 15.06 -20.48 31.59
N ASN A 187 14.95 -21.18 30.45
CA ASN A 187 16.10 -21.49 29.60
C ASN A 187 16.86 -20.18 29.24
N PRO A 188 18.21 -20.15 29.37
CA PRO A 188 19.02 -18.98 29.04
C PRO A 188 18.80 -18.43 27.62
N SER A 189 18.62 -19.30 26.62
CA SER A 189 18.39 -18.90 25.24
C SER A 189 17.01 -18.25 25.05
N ALA A 190 15.96 -18.78 25.67
CA ALA A 190 14.63 -18.16 25.67
C ALA A 190 14.64 -16.81 26.41
N PHE A 191 15.39 -16.70 27.51
CA PHE A 191 15.57 -15.45 28.25
C PHE A 191 16.20 -14.36 27.40
N TRP A 192 17.35 -14.67 26.77
CA TRP A 192 18.05 -13.69 25.95
C TRP A 192 17.29 -13.37 24.66
N PHE A 193 16.54 -14.32 24.09
CA PHE A 193 15.62 -14.05 22.98
C PHE A 193 14.59 -12.97 23.35
N LEU A 194 13.94 -13.09 24.51
CA LEU A 194 12.99 -12.09 24.99
C LEU A 194 13.65 -10.74 25.31
N MET A 195 14.83 -10.76 25.94
CA MET A 195 15.57 -9.53 26.27
C MET A 195 15.94 -8.76 25.01
N VAL A 196 16.48 -9.44 24.00
CA VAL A 196 16.87 -8.82 22.73
C VAL A 196 15.63 -8.35 21.95
N THR A 197 14.54 -9.12 21.98
CA THR A 197 13.25 -8.69 21.41
C THR A 197 12.78 -7.40 22.07
N ALA A 198 12.68 -7.37 23.40
CA ALA A 198 12.24 -6.18 24.12
C ALA A 198 13.16 -4.98 23.82
N ALA A 199 14.48 -5.19 23.87
CA ALA A 199 15.47 -4.16 23.55
C ALA A 199 15.30 -3.60 22.13
N ALA A 200 15.15 -4.45 21.12
CA ALA A 200 14.96 -4.04 19.73
C ALA A 200 13.71 -3.16 19.58
N PHE A 201 12.59 -3.59 20.14
CA PHE A 201 11.34 -2.83 20.09
C PHE A 201 11.40 -1.52 20.91
N THR A 202 12.27 -1.41 21.92
CA THR A 202 12.33 -0.21 22.77
C THR A 202 13.46 0.77 22.45
N LEU A 203 14.57 0.30 21.88
CA LEU A 203 15.81 1.08 21.74
C LEU A 203 16.09 1.45 20.28
N ASP A 204 15.66 0.68 19.28
CA ASP A 204 15.97 0.95 17.87
C ASP A 204 15.00 1.97 17.24
N PRO A 205 15.44 3.23 16.98
CA PRO A 205 14.58 4.30 16.43
C PRO A 205 13.97 3.92 15.09
N ASN A 206 14.70 3.23 14.22
CA ASN A 206 14.25 2.91 12.87
C ASN A 206 13.14 1.85 12.89
N LEU A 207 13.29 0.80 13.71
CA LEU A 207 12.25 -0.23 13.86
C LEU A 207 10.94 0.39 14.37
N MET A 208 11.01 1.32 15.31
CA MET A 208 9.81 2.00 15.81
C MET A 208 9.23 3.03 14.84
N GLY A 209 10.07 3.79 14.12
CA GLY A 209 9.60 4.67 13.06
C GLY A 209 8.85 3.91 11.97
N TRP A 210 9.35 2.72 11.60
CA TRP A 210 8.69 1.83 10.66
C TRP A 210 7.37 1.23 11.19
N LEU A 211 7.27 0.96 12.50
CA LEU A 211 6.00 0.58 13.16
C LEU A 211 5.08 1.77 13.47
N GLY A 212 5.54 3.01 13.28
CA GLY A 212 4.73 4.22 13.39
C GLY A 212 3.80 4.47 12.19
N ILE A 213 3.88 3.63 11.15
CA ILE A 213 3.08 3.72 9.93
C ILE A 213 2.18 2.49 9.82
N LEU A 214 1.00 2.64 9.21
CA LEU A 214 0.14 1.50 8.89
C LEU A 214 0.79 0.62 7.81
N ASN A 215 1.31 -0.53 8.21
CA ASN A 215 1.84 -1.53 7.29
C ASN A 215 1.67 -2.95 7.84
N ALA A 216 1.31 -3.89 6.99
CA ALA A 216 1.09 -5.29 7.38
C ALA A 216 2.40 -6.00 7.75
N ASP A 217 3.51 -5.60 7.14
CA ASP A 217 4.83 -6.22 7.29
C ASP A 217 5.34 -6.16 8.73
N GLY A 218 5.37 -4.96 9.31
CA GLY A 218 5.85 -4.74 10.67
C GLY A 218 4.88 -5.24 11.73
N PHE A 219 3.58 -5.13 11.45
CA PHE A 219 2.56 -5.71 12.31
C PHE A 219 2.76 -7.23 12.45
N VAL A 220 2.94 -7.93 11.31
CA VAL A 220 3.20 -9.37 11.31
C VAL A 220 4.57 -9.70 11.90
N ALA A 221 5.59 -8.88 11.70
CA ALA A 221 6.90 -9.11 12.29
C ALA A 221 6.84 -9.12 13.82
N ALA A 222 6.12 -8.17 14.43
CA ALA A 222 5.90 -8.11 15.87
C ALA A 222 5.18 -9.36 16.40
N LEU A 223 4.12 -9.82 15.72
CA LEU A 223 3.45 -11.08 16.05
C LEU A 223 4.39 -12.28 15.91
N THR A 224 5.17 -12.34 14.83
CA THR A 224 6.04 -13.47 14.49
C THR A 224 7.14 -13.65 15.53
N VAL A 225 7.84 -12.57 15.90
CA VAL A 225 8.94 -12.65 16.87
C VAL A 225 8.44 -13.14 18.23
N TYR A 226 7.30 -12.63 18.70
CA TYR A 226 6.70 -13.11 19.94
C TYR A 226 6.19 -14.55 19.84
N TRP A 227 5.59 -14.91 18.71
CA TRP A 227 5.12 -16.27 18.44
C TRP A 227 6.28 -17.29 18.44
N VAL A 228 7.46 -16.92 17.92
CA VAL A 228 8.67 -17.75 17.99
C VAL A 228 9.11 -17.97 19.44
N PHE A 229 9.00 -16.96 20.32
CA PHE A 229 9.26 -17.15 21.74
C PHE A 229 8.32 -18.23 22.35
N LEU A 230 7.04 -18.23 21.98
CA LEU A 230 6.08 -19.21 22.49
C LEU A 230 6.46 -20.66 22.12
N LEU A 231 7.24 -20.88 21.05
CA LEU A 231 7.76 -22.21 20.71
C LEU A 231 8.76 -22.74 21.74
N PHE A 232 9.60 -21.88 22.33
CA PHE A 232 10.47 -22.28 23.44
C PHE A 232 9.63 -22.76 24.61
N GLU A 233 8.64 -21.96 24.98
CA GLU A 233 7.79 -22.27 26.13
C GLU A 233 6.96 -23.54 25.91
N HIS A 234 6.45 -23.72 24.68
CA HIS A 234 5.74 -24.93 24.29
C HIS A 234 6.65 -26.17 24.32
N ALA A 235 7.90 -26.03 23.88
CA ALA A 235 8.85 -27.13 23.91
C ALA A 235 9.17 -27.58 25.35
N GLU A 236 9.17 -26.65 26.29
CA GLU A 236 9.33 -26.87 27.74
C GLU A 236 8.05 -27.36 28.43
N GLY A 237 6.89 -27.31 27.76
CA GLY A 237 5.60 -27.72 28.32
C GLY A 237 5.07 -26.78 29.40
N VAL A 238 5.54 -25.53 29.43
CA VAL A 238 5.10 -24.54 30.42
C VAL A 238 3.76 -23.93 29.99
N ARG A 239 2.86 -23.72 30.97
CA ARG A 239 1.49 -23.21 30.77
C ARG A 239 0.73 -24.00 29.69
N PRO A 240 0.49 -25.30 29.90
CA PRO A 240 -0.03 -26.22 28.89
C PRO A 240 -1.38 -25.80 28.30
N ASP A 241 -2.19 -25.02 29.03
CA ASP A 241 -3.46 -24.50 28.50
C ASP A 241 -3.31 -23.18 27.72
N THR A 242 -2.43 -22.29 28.19
CA THR A 242 -2.35 -20.91 27.68
C THR A 242 -1.45 -20.81 26.46
N THR A 243 -0.29 -21.45 26.49
CA THR A 243 0.73 -21.32 25.44
C THR A 243 0.28 -21.90 24.10
N PRO A 244 -0.31 -23.11 24.03
CA PRO A 244 -0.86 -23.61 22.78
C PRO A 244 -2.01 -22.76 22.22
N ALA A 245 -2.87 -22.19 23.08
CA ALA A 245 -3.93 -21.28 22.66
C ALA A 245 -3.38 -19.99 22.05
N LEU A 246 -2.35 -19.40 22.66
CA LEU A 246 -1.67 -18.22 22.11
C LEU A 246 -0.95 -18.53 20.80
N ILE A 247 -0.27 -19.67 20.68
CA ILE A 247 0.36 -20.12 19.43
C ILE A 247 -0.69 -20.17 18.31
N LEU A 248 -1.85 -20.78 18.57
CA LEU A 248 -2.93 -20.87 17.59
C LEU A 248 -3.49 -19.49 17.20
N LEU A 249 -3.89 -18.70 18.20
CA LEU A 249 -4.60 -17.44 17.95
C LEU A 249 -3.68 -16.38 17.33
N LEU A 250 -2.41 -16.30 17.72
CA LEU A 250 -1.45 -15.36 17.13
C LEU A 250 -1.01 -15.81 15.72
N ALA A 251 -0.93 -17.11 15.43
CA ALA A 251 -0.68 -17.59 14.07
C ALA A 251 -1.85 -17.28 13.13
N VAL A 252 -3.09 -17.48 13.60
CA VAL A 252 -4.31 -17.06 12.88
C VAL A 252 -4.33 -15.55 12.68
N PHE A 253 -3.96 -14.78 13.70
CA PHE A 253 -3.88 -13.33 13.60
C PHE A 253 -2.88 -12.91 12.52
N ALA A 254 -1.66 -13.46 12.54
CA ALA A 254 -0.63 -13.16 11.55
C ALA A 254 -1.09 -13.52 10.12
N LEU A 255 -1.71 -14.68 9.93
CA LEU A 255 -2.25 -15.10 8.63
C LEU A 255 -3.34 -14.16 8.10
N MET A 256 -4.27 -13.74 8.96
CA MET A 256 -5.35 -12.82 8.59
C MET A 256 -4.87 -11.39 8.32
N VAL A 257 -3.68 -11.02 8.82
CA VAL A 257 -3.03 -9.77 8.47
C VAL A 257 -2.29 -9.92 7.14
N LYS A 258 -1.55 -11.02 6.93
CA LYS A 258 -0.75 -11.25 5.73
C LYS A 258 -0.59 -12.74 5.41
N LEU A 259 -0.90 -13.11 4.17
CA LEU A 259 -0.73 -14.49 3.67
C LEU A 259 0.72 -15.00 3.71
N GLY A 260 1.71 -14.12 3.69
CA GLY A 260 3.13 -14.47 3.86
C GLY A 260 3.44 -15.18 5.19
N SER A 261 2.54 -15.10 6.19
CA SER A 261 2.65 -15.80 7.46
C SER A 261 2.22 -17.27 7.42
N LEU A 262 1.90 -17.82 6.24
CA LEU A 262 1.51 -19.22 6.08
C LEU A 262 2.45 -20.23 6.75
N PRO A 263 3.80 -20.09 6.73
CA PRO A 263 4.69 -21.01 7.45
C PRO A 263 4.40 -21.12 8.96
N ILE A 264 4.04 -19.99 9.61
CA ILE A 264 3.72 -19.93 11.04
C ILE A 264 2.42 -20.69 11.31
N PHE A 265 1.41 -20.47 10.48
CA PHE A 265 0.15 -21.19 10.57
C PHE A 265 0.32 -22.69 10.29
N ALA A 266 1.10 -23.07 9.27
CA ALA A 266 1.38 -24.47 8.95
C ALA A 266 2.12 -25.18 10.09
N LEU A 267 3.15 -24.56 10.68
CA LEU A 267 3.85 -25.13 11.83
C LEU A 267 2.92 -25.25 13.05
N THR A 268 2.05 -24.27 13.29
CA THR A 268 1.03 -24.34 14.36
C THR A 268 0.17 -25.60 14.23
N ILE A 269 -0.36 -25.87 13.03
CA ILE A 269 -1.16 -27.08 12.77
C ILE A 269 -0.32 -28.35 12.94
N GLY A 270 0.94 -28.35 12.45
CA GLY A 270 1.87 -29.47 12.61
C GLY A 270 2.19 -29.80 14.08
N ILE A 271 2.45 -28.79 14.91
CA ILE A 271 2.68 -28.94 16.35
C ILE A 271 1.46 -29.55 17.02
N MET A 272 0.26 -29.04 16.69
CA MET A 272 -1.00 -29.58 17.21
C MET A 272 -1.19 -31.04 16.81
N ALA A 273 -0.83 -31.44 15.60
CA ALA A 273 -0.91 -32.83 15.15
C ALA A 273 0.06 -33.74 15.92
N TYR A 274 1.32 -33.30 16.09
CA TYR A 274 2.41 -34.12 16.64
C TYR A 274 2.42 -34.25 18.17
N ARG A 275 1.96 -33.24 18.92
CA ARG A 275 1.93 -33.26 20.40
C ARG A 275 0.51 -33.13 20.96
N PRO A 276 -0.31 -34.20 20.95
CA PRO A 276 -1.71 -34.13 21.38
C PRO A 276 -1.91 -33.70 22.84
N GLY A 277 -0.94 -33.95 23.72
CA GLY A 277 -0.98 -33.56 25.13
C GLY A 277 -0.73 -32.07 25.41
N LEU A 278 -0.33 -31.27 24.41
CA LEU A 278 -0.10 -29.82 24.52
C LEU A 278 -0.90 -29.06 23.45
N ARG A 279 -2.17 -29.44 23.26
CA ARG A 279 -3.07 -28.81 22.28
C ARG A 279 -3.77 -27.58 22.86
N PRO A 280 -4.12 -26.60 22.02
CA PRO A 280 -5.00 -25.52 22.43
C PRO A 280 -6.34 -26.05 22.91
N SER A 281 -6.98 -25.31 23.83
CA SER A 281 -8.31 -25.66 24.32
C SER A 281 -9.32 -25.73 23.18
N ARG A 282 -10.38 -26.55 23.33
CA ARG A 282 -11.46 -26.65 22.34
C ARG A 282 -12.06 -25.28 22.01
N GLY A 283 -12.21 -24.42 23.03
CA GLY A 283 -12.67 -23.05 22.85
C GLY A 283 -11.75 -22.24 21.94
N ALA A 284 -10.43 -22.37 22.08
CA ALA A 284 -9.47 -21.64 21.24
C ALA A 284 -9.53 -22.09 19.79
N ILE A 285 -9.73 -23.40 19.55
CA ILE A 285 -9.93 -23.94 18.19
C ILE A 285 -11.21 -23.39 17.57
N VAL A 286 -12.34 -23.44 18.29
CA VAL A 286 -13.63 -22.91 17.81
C VAL A 286 -13.53 -21.41 17.49
N VAL A 287 -12.90 -20.62 18.37
CA VAL A 287 -12.69 -19.18 18.14
C VAL A 287 -11.80 -18.95 16.92
N ALA A 288 -10.67 -19.65 16.81
CA ALA A 288 -9.76 -19.55 15.68
C ALA A 288 -10.47 -19.87 14.35
N THR A 289 -11.25 -20.95 14.31
CA THR A 289 -12.03 -21.35 13.13
C THR A 289 -13.10 -20.32 12.79
N ALA A 290 -13.83 -19.80 13.79
CA ALA A 290 -14.83 -18.75 13.55
C ALA A 290 -14.19 -17.49 12.97
N PHE A 291 -13.05 -17.06 13.53
CA PHE A 291 -12.31 -15.88 13.06
C PHE A 291 -11.84 -16.05 11.62
N LEU A 292 -11.23 -17.20 11.29
CA LEU A 292 -10.84 -17.52 9.92
C LEU A 292 -12.03 -17.60 8.97
N THR A 293 -13.17 -18.11 9.42
CA THR A 293 -14.38 -18.22 8.59
C THR A 293 -14.91 -16.84 8.20
N ILE A 294 -14.99 -15.91 9.17
CA ILE A 294 -15.39 -14.52 8.95
C ILE A 294 -14.43 -13.84 7.98
N TRP A 295 -13.13 -14.05 8.21
CA TRP A 295 -12.08 -13.52 7.36
C TRP A 295 -12.20 -14.04 5.91
N VAL A 296 -12.30 -15.36 5.71
CA VAL A 296 -12.47 -15.99 4.40
C VAL A 296 -13.75 -15.51 3.70
N ALA A 297 -14.88 -15.42 4.42
CA ALA A 297 -16.13 -14.92 3.87
C ALA A 297 -16.00 -13.49 3.35
N ARG A 298 -15.26 -12.63 4.07
CA ARG A 298 -14.98 -11.26 3.62
C ARG A 298 -14.06 -11.25 2.41
N GLY A 299 -13.06 -12.15 2.34
CA GLY A 299 -12.19 -12.32 1.18
C GLY A 299 -12.96 -12.68 -0.09
N LEU A 300 -13.88 -13.65 0.03
CA LEU A 300 -14.78 -14.07 -1.05
C LEU A 300 -15.68 -12.92 -1.52
N LEU A 301 -16.19 -12.11 -0.59
CA LEU A 301 -16.99 -10.94 -0.91
C LEU A 301 -16.16 -9.92 -1.71
N LEU A 302 -15.01 -9.52 -1.18
CA LEU A 302 -14.18 -8.47 -1.78
C LEU A 302 -13.59 -8.85 -3.14
N SER A 303 -13.26 -10.13 -3.33
CA SER A 303 -12.44 -10.56 -4.47
C SER A 303 -12.96 -11.74 -5.29
N GLY A 304 -13.91 -12.51 -4.75
CA GLY A 304 -14.26 -13.83 -5.27
C GLY A 304 -13.29 -14.94 -4.84
N CYS A 305 -12.25 -14.64 -4.05
CA CYS A 305 -11.24 -15.60 -3.60
C CYS A 305 -11.26 -15.82 -2.09
N LEU A 306 -11.04 -17.06 -1.64
CA LEU A 306 -10.89 -17.35 -0.20
C LEU A 306 -9.68 -16.62 0.39
N ALA A 307 -8.62 -16.46 -0.42
CA ALA A 307 -7.36 -15.83 -0.04
C ALA A 307 -6.69 -15.14 -1.24
N TYR A 308 -7.17 -13.97 -1.64
CA TYR A 308 -6.57 -13.18 -2.73
C TYR A 308 -5.12 -12.74 -2.40
N PRO A 309 -4.15 -12.79 -3.35
CA PRO A 309 -4.28 -13.10 -4.78
C PRO A 309 -3.98 -14.57 -5.15
N ILE A 310 -4.19 -15.55 -4.25
CA ILE A 310 -4.00 -16.97 -4.58
C ILE A 310 -5.09 -17.40 -5.57
N GLN A 311 -4.77 -17.44 -6.86
CA GLN A 311 -5.72 -17.72 -7.94
C GLN A 311 -6.47 -19.05 -7.76
N GLN A 312 -5.83 -20.08 -7.19
CA GLN A 312 -6.44 -21.39 -6.96
C GLN A 312 -7.53 -21.34 -5.88
N SER A 313 -7.59 -20.26 -5.11
CA SER A 313 -8.61 -20.04 -4.09
C SER A 313 -9.82 -19.26 -4.61
N CYS A 314 -9.86 -18.90 -5.90
CA CYS A 314 -10.87 -18.04 -6.50
C CYS A 314 -12.02 -18.82 -7.14
N PHE A 315 -13.25 -18.32 -6.94
CA PHE A 315 -14.47 -18.81 -7.56
C PHE A 315 -14.88 -17.89 -8.71
N TYR A 316 -14.31 -18.12 -9.89
CA TYR A 316 -14.48 -17.25 -11.06
C TYR A 316 -15.91 -17.21 -11.63
N SER A 317 -16.79 -18.13 -11.22
CA SER A 317 -18.21 -18.12 -11.58
C SER A 317 -19.01 -17.04 -10.85
N LEU A 318 -18.47 -16.42 -9.79
CA LEU A 318 -19.16 -15.36 -9.06
C LEU A 318 -19.22 -14.08 -9.92
N PRO A 319 -20.37 -13.38 -9.99
CA PRO A 319 -20.54 -12.20 -10.86
C PRO A 319 -19.60 -11.03 -10.57
N TRP A 320 -19.00 -10.98 -9.38
CA TRP A 320 -18.08 -9.93 -8.93
C TRP A 320 -16.64 -10.42 -8.76
N SER A 321 -16.35 -11.69 -9.07
CA SER A 321 -15.00 -12.23 -8.93
C SER A 321 -14.02 -11.47 -9.81
N VAL A 322 -12.79 -11.31 -9.30
CA VAL A 322 -11.64 -10.91 -10.12
C VAL A 322 -11.43 -11.90 -11.26
N GLU A 323 -10.93 -11.42 -12.38
CA GLU A 323 -10.54 -12.28 -13.49
C GLU A 323 -9.26 -13.06 -13.19
N GLN A 324 -9.15 -14.27 -13.72
CA GLN A 324 -8.03 -15.18 -13.43
C GLN A 324 -6.67 -14.55 -13.78
N TRP A 325 -6.55 -13.93 -14.95
CA TRP A 325 -5.30 -13.32 -15.40
C TRP A 325 -4.90 -12.11 -14.53
N ARG A 326 -5.86 -11.36 -13.95
CA ARG A 326 -5.57 -10.25 -13.02
C ARG A 326 -5.08 -10.76 -11.67
N ALA A 327 -5.71 -11.82 -11.13
CA ALA A 327 -5.22 -12.45 -9.90
C ALA A 327 -3.81 -13.02 -10.08
N MET A 328 -3.55 -13.69 -11.22
CA MET A 328 -2.20 -14.14 -11.60
C MET A 328 -1.24 -12.95 -11.74
N GLY A 329 -1.66 -11.88 -12.44
CA GLY A 329 -0.87 -10.67 -12.65
C GLY A 329 -0.47 -10.00 -11.34
N GLU A 330 -1.38 -9.92 -10.36
CA GLU A 330 -1.07 -9.40 -9.02
C GLU A 330 -0.02 -10.27 -8.30
N MET A 331 -0.21 -11.59 -8.31
CA MET A 331 0.75 -12.52 -7.72
C MET A 331 2.13 -12.40 -8.39
N ASN A 332 2.18 -12.37 -9.72
CA ASN A 332 3.42 -12.23 -10.47
C ASN A 332 4.07 -10.86 -10.25
N GLY A 333 3.27 -9.79 -10.17
CA GLY A 333 3.72 -8.43 -9.85
C GLY A 333 4.40 -8.35 -8.49
N ILE A 334 3.82 -8.97 -7.45
CA ILE A 334 4.44 -9.03 -6.11
C ILE A 334 5.79 -9.75 -6.16
N ARG A 335 5.87 -10.89 -6.87
CA ARG A 335 7.10 -11.69 -6.98
C ARG A 335 8.17 -10.97 -7.82
N SER A 336 7.77 -10.35 -8.92
CA SER A 336 8.65 -9.57 -9.80
C SER A 336 9.20 -8.36 -9.05
N TRP A 337 8.34 -7.58 -8.39
CA TRP A 337 8.74 -6.43 -7.58
C TRP A 337 9.78 -6.81 -6.52
N ALA A 338 9.59 -7.95 -5.87
CA ALA A 338 10.50 -8.43 -4.85
C ALA A 338 11.90 -8.83 -5.37
N ARG A 339 12.01 -9.17 -6.66
CA ARG A 339 13.26 -9.53 -7.34
C ARG A 339 13.91 -8.34 -8.04
N ALA A 340 13.11 -7.55 -8.75
CA ALA A 340 13.53 -6.39 -9.52
C ALA A 340 12.42 -5.30 -9.48
N PRO A 341 12.43 -4.40 -8.49
CA PRO A 341 11.44 -3.33 -8.37
C PRO A 341 11.33 -2.47 -9.63
N GLY A 342 10.11 -2.05 -9.99
CA GLY A 342 9.84 -1.21 -11.16
C GLY A 342 9.87 -1.91 -12.53
N ARG A 343 10.24 -3.20 -12.59
CA ARG A 343 10.22 -3.99 -13.84
C ARG A 343 8.84 -4.60 -14.09
N ILE A 344 8.21 -4.19 -15.21
CA ILE A 344 6.88 -4.62 -15.62
C ILE A 344 6.88 -5.88 -16.51
N ASP A 345 8.06 -6.29 -17.00
CA ASP A 345 8.30 -7.52 -17.76
C ASP A 345 8.36 -8.73 -16.81
N TYR A 346 7.24 -9.04 -16.15
CA TYR A 346 7.17 -10.04 -15.09
C TYR A 346 7.69 -11.41 -15.54
N ASP A 347 7.34 -11.86 -16.74
CA ASP A 347 7.77 -13.17 -17.26
C ASP A 347 9.29 -13.26 -17.40
N VAL A 348 9.94 -12.17 -17.82
CA VAL A 348 11.40 -12.11 -17.95
C VAL A 348 12.05 -12.18 -16.57
N VAL A 349 11.61 -11.35 -15.63
CA VAL A 349 12.14 -11.31 -14.25
C VAL A 349 11.94 -12.65 -13.53
N LEU A 350 10.84 -13.34 -13.82
CA LEU A 350 10.50 -14.61 -13.17
C LEU A 350 11.13 -15.84 -13.83
N SER A 351 11.61 -15.73 -15.07
CA SER A 351 12.15 -16.85 -15.86
C SER A 351 13.55 -17.32 -15.45
N ASP A 352 14.39 -16.44 -14.91
CA ASP A 352 15.79 -16.77 -14.58
C ASP A 352 16.28 -16.13 -13.25
N PHE A 353 17.59 -16.23 -13.00
CA PHE A 353 18.27 -15.72 -11.80
C PHE A 353 19.09 -14.45 -12.05
N LYS A 354 19.02 -13.81 -13.23
CA LYS A 354 19.85 -12.64 -13.56
C LYS A 354 19.59 -11.45 -12.63
N TRP A 355 18.39 -11.37 -12.05
CA TRP A 355 18.03 -10.36 -11.06
C TRP A 355 18.86 -10.46 -9.76
N PHE A 356 19.39 -11.63 -9.41
CA PHE A 356 19.96 -11.89 -8.08
C PHE A 356 21.15 -10.99 -7.74
N GLY A 357 22.04 -10.69 -8.69
CA GLY A 357 23.20 -9.84 -8.45
C GLY A 357 22.81 -8.41 -8.06
N ALA A 358 21.92 -7.79 -8.84
CA ALA A 358 21.40 -6.46 -8.55
C ALA A 358 20.56 -6.44 -7.26
N TRP A 359 19.71 -7.46 -7.08
CA TRP A 359 18.93 -7.64 -5.86
C TRP A 359 19.83 -7.74 -4.62
N LEU A 360 20.92 -8.51 -4.66
CA LEU A 360 21.80 -8.68 -3.50
C LEU A 360 22.51 -7.36 -3.11
N ALA A 361 22.81 -6.50 -4.09
CA ALA A 361 23.36 -5.19 -3.84
C ALA A 361 22.33 -4.25 -3.20
N ASP A 362 21.11 -4.21 -3.74
CA ASP A 362 20.01 -3.36 -3.29
C ASP A 362 19.42 -3.82 -1.94
N ALA A 363 19.18 -5.11 -1.78
CA ALA A 363 18.65 -5.73 -0.57
C ALA A 363 19.56 -5.52 0.64
N ARG A 364 20.83 -5.13 0.48
CA ARG A 364 21.60 -4.69 1.65
C ARG A 364 21.01 -3.41 2.19
N LEU A 365 20.65 -2.44 1.36
CA LEU A 365 20.35 -1.04 1.68
C LEU A 365 18.89 -0.76 2.08
N LYS A 366 17.97 -1.69 1.84
CA LYS A 366 16.55 -1.53 2.15
C LYS A 366 16.24 -1.59 3.67
N GLU A 367 15.31 -0.78 4.13
CA GLU A 367 14.75 -0.90 5.49
C GLU A 367 13.78 -2.11 5.60
N PRO A 368 13.65 -2.77 6.77
CA PRO A 368 14.36 -2.57 8.04
C PRO A 368 15.59 -3.52 8.18
N ILE A 369 16.36 -3.70 7.11
CA ILE A 369 17.50 -4.62 7.05
C ILE A 369 18.79 -4.07 7.68
N PRO A 370 19.05 -2.74 7.81
CA PRO A 370 20.35 -2.27 8.30
C PRO A 370 20.76 -2.86 9.64
N GLN A 371 19.81 -3.20 10.51
CA GLN A 371 20.04 -3.81 11.82
C GLN A 371 20.27 -5.33 11.73
N LEU A 372 19.62 -6.00 10.78
CA LEU A 372 19.81 -7.43 10.52
C LEU A 372 21.20 -7.73 9.91
N ARG A 373 21.82 -6.74 9.25
CA ARG A 373 23.18 -6.84 8.69
C ARG A 373 24.24 -7.23 9.72
N TRP A 374 24.07 -6.82 10.98
CA TRP A 374 25.01 -7.12 12.06
C TRP A 374 24.53 -8.27 12.94
N ALA A 375 23.21 -8.35 13.19
CA ALA A 375 22.64 -9.40 14.04
C ALA A 375 22.85 -10.81 13.47
N LEU A 376 22.72 -11.00 12.15
CA LEU A 376 22.89 -12.30 11.51
C LEU A 376 24.37 -12.76 11.52
N PRO A 377 25.37 -11.97 11.08
CA PRO A 377 26.78 -12.40 11.15
C PRO A 377 27.31 -12.56 12.58
N LEU A 378 26.99 -11.63 13.50
CA LEU A 378 27.41 -11.77 14.91
C LEU A 378 26.80 -13.02 15.53
N GLY A 379 25.52 -13.26 15.22
CA GLY A 379 24.80 -14.43 15.67
C GLY A 379 25.35 -15.74 15.09
N LEU A 380 25.67 -15.77 13.79
CA LEU A 380 26.33 -16.92 13.13
C LEU A 380 27.72 -17.16 13.72
N GLY A 381 28.52 -16.11 13.91
CA GLY A 381 29.83 -16.19 14.54
C GLY A 381 29.75 -16.75 15.96
N ALA A 382 28.77 -16.32 16.75
CA ALA A 382 28.54 -16.83 18.10
C ALA A 382 28.02 -18.28 18.11
N LEU A 383 27.19 -18.67 17.15
CA LEU A 383 26.77 -20.06 16.96
C LEU A 383 27.98 -20.95 16.64
N VAL A 384 28.82 -20.53 15.70
CA VAL A 384 30.07 -21.21 15.35
C VAL A 384 30.97 -21.30 16.58
N PHE A 385 31.17 -20.21 17.33
CA PHE A 385 31.93 -20.23 18.58
C PHE A 385 31.37 -21.25 19.58
N ARG A 386 30.05 -21.30 19.76
CA ARG A 386 29.41 -22.24 20.68
C ARG A 386 29.60 -23.70 20.26
N LEU A 387 29.52 -23.98 18.96
CA LEU A 387 29.81 -25.29 18.38
C LEU A 387 31.29 -25.67 18.56
N LEU A 388 32.21 -24.74 18.30
CA LEU A 388 33.66 -24.91 18.50
C LEU A 388 34.00 -25.10 19.99
N ALA A 389 33.33 -24.38 20.89
CA ALA A 389 33.45 -24.51 22.34
C ALA A 389 32.75 -25.76 22.90
N LYS A 390 32.20 -26.63 22.03
CA LYS A 390 31.50 -27.87 22.38
C LYS A 390 30.36 -27.67 23.40
N GLN A 391 29.79 -26.47 23.46
CA GLN A 391 28.66 -26.19 24.32
C GLN A 391 27.40 -26.80 23.71
N LYS A 392 26.62 -27.52 24.52
CA LYS A 392 25.37 -28.13 24.05
C LYS A 392 24.35 -27.05 23.68
N ILE A 393 23.68 -27.22 22.54
CA ILE A 393 22.50 -26.46 22.12
C ILE A 393 21.29 -27.34 22.38
N ASP A 394 20.25 -26.81 23.00
CA ASP A 394 19.05 -27.58 23.29
C ASP A 394 18.25 -27.89 22.00
N ARG A 395 17.45 -28.96 22.05
CA ARG A 395 16.70 -29.45 20.88
C ARG A 395 15.63 -28.45 20.41
N ALA A 396 15.05 -27.66 21.31
CA ALA A 396 14.02 -26.69 20.96
C ALA A 396 14.62 -25.57 20.12
N SER A 397 15.75 -25.02 20.57
CA SER A 397 16.58 -24.06 19.86
C SER A 397 16.92 -24.52 18.43
N LEU A 398 17.36 -25.77 18.25
CA LEU A 398 17.67 -26.33 16.93
C LEU A 398 16.42 -26.46 16.05
N GLY A 399 15.29 -26.92 16.61
CA GLY A 399 14.03 -27.02 15.89
C GLY A 399 13.50 -25.66 15.42
N ILE A 400 13.59 -24.64 16.27
CA ILE A 400 13.22 -23.27 15.94
C ILE A 400 14.13 -22.71 14.83
N ALA A 401 15.44 -22.92 14.94
CA ALA A 401 16.39 -22.50 13.90
C ALA A 401 16.09 -23.17 12.54
N ALA A 402 15.79 -24.46 12.53
CA ALA A 402 15.42 -25.19 11.32
C ALA A 402 14.11 -24.67 10.70
N PHE A 403 13.10 -24.39 11.54
CA PHE A 403 11.85 -23.78 11.09
C PHE A 403 12.06 -22.40 10.49
N LEU A 404 12.87 -21.54 11.14
CA LEU A 404 13.17 -20.20 10.63
C LEU A 404 13.94 -20.27 9.32
N ALA A 405 14.90 -21.20 9.18
CA ALA A 405 15.61 -21.42 7.92
C ALA A 405 14.65 -21.83 6.79
N GLY A 406 13.72 -22.75 7.06
CA GLY A 406 12.67 -23.12 6.11
C GLY A 406 11.73 -21.96 5.75
N SER A 407 11.38 -21.12 6.72
CA SER A 407 10.55 -19.92 6.50
C SER A 407 11.26 -18.85 5.68
N ILE A 408 12.57 -18.67 5.89
CA ILE A 408 13.43 -17.79 5.09
C ILE A 408 13.55 -18.34 3.67
N ALA A 409 13.71 -19.65 3.48
CA ALA A 409 13.71 -20.26 2.15
C ALA A 409 12.36 -20.07 1.43
N PHE A 410 11.24 -20.25 2.13
CA PHE A 410 9.90 -19.97 1.61
C PHE A 410 9.76 -18.50 1.16
N TRP A 411 10.16 -17.56 2.02
CA TRP A 411 10.15 -16.13 1.70
C TRP A 411 11.02 -15.83 0.47
N PHE A 412 12.25 -16.34 0.44
CA PHE A 412 13.20 -16.08 -0.62
C PHE A 412 12.72 -16.60 -1.98
N TRP A 413 12.11 -17.79 -2.01
CA TRP A 413 11.58 -18.37 -3.24
C TRP A 413 10.27 -17.69 -3.71
N GLY A 414 9.44 -17.30 -2.74
CA GLY A 414 8.17 -16.63 -2.97
C GLY A 414 8.38 -15.21 -3.49
N ALA A 415 8.80 -14.31 -2.61
CA ALA A 415 8.96 -12.88 -2.88
C ALA A 415 10.09 -12.32 -1.99
N PRO A 416 11.36 -12.34 -2.45
CA PRO A 416 12.54 -12.02 -1.66
C PRO A 416 12.71 -10.51 -1.36
N ASP A 417 11.64 -9.73 -1.27
CA ASP A 417 11.78 -8.37 -0.74
C ASP A 417 11.95 -8.48 0.78
N PRO A 418 13.02 -7.93 1.37
CA PRO A 418 13.29 -8.16 2.79
C PRO A 418 12.21 -7.59 3.72
N ARG A 419 11.48 -6.56 3.28
CA ARG A 419 10.27 -6.08 3.96
C ARG A 419 9.24 -7.21 4.12
N PHE A 420 9.10 -8.08 3.12
CA PHE A 420 8.12 -9.16 3.18
C PHE A 420 8.49 -10.32 4.11
N GLY A 421 9.78 -10.48 4.41
CA GLY A 421 10.32 -11.57 5.23
C GLY A 421 10.81 -11.13 6.61
N VAL A 422 10.65 -9.85 6.97
CA VAL A 422 11.26 -9.26 8.17
C VAL A 422 10.93 -10.01 9.46
N GLY A 423 9.73 -10.56 9.63
CA GLY A 423 9.39 -11.34 10.82
C GLY A 423 10.30 -12.57 11.00
N PHE A 424 10.61 -13.28 9.92
CA PHE A 424 11.50 -14.45 9.95
C PHE A 424 12.96 -14.04 10.11
N LEU A 425 13.39 -13.01 9.37
CA LEU A 425 14.76 -12.51 9.43
C LEU A 425 15.09 -11.92 10.80
N ALA A 426 14.17 -11.14 11.38
CA ALA A 426 14.29 -10.60 12.73
C ALA A 426 14.28 -11.69 13.79
N SER A 427 13.36 -12.66 13.70
CA SER A 427 13.36 -13.80 14.62
C SER A 427 14.67 -14.58 14.56
N ALA A 428 15.24 -14.79 13.37
CA ALA A 428 16.52 -15.45 13.20
C ALA A 428 17.68 -14.63 13.79
N GLY A 429 17.73 -13.32 13.52
CA GLY A 429 18.73 -12.44 14.11
C GLY A 429 18.67 -12.41 15.65
N VAL A 430 17.47 -12.23 16.20
CA VAL A 430 17.22 -12.25 17.65
C VAL A 430 17.60 -13.61 18.25
N LEU A 431 17.28 -14.72 17.58
CA LEU A 431 17.67 -16.06 18.01
C LEU A 431 19.18 -16.21 18.09
N CYS A 432 19.90 -15.78 17.07
CA CYS A 432 21.34 -15.92 17.03
C CYS A 432 22.05 -15.01 18.05
N VAL A 433 21.60 -13.77 18.23
CA VAL A 433 22.10 -12.88 19.32
C VAL A 433 21.74 -13.44 20.69
N GLY A 434 20.54 -13.99 20.84
CA GLY A 434 20.09 -14.65 22.06
C GLY A 434 20.96 -15.86 22.43
N PHE A 435 21.40 -16.64 21.44
CA PHE A 435 22.36 -17.73 21.64
C PHE A 435 23.75 -17.22 22.03
N ALA A 436 24.23 -16.15 21.39
CA ALA A 436 25.50 -15.52 21.74
C ALA A 436 25.49 -15.08 23.21
N ALA A 437 24.46 -14.33 23.61
CA ALA A 437 24.31 -13.86 24.97
C ALA A 437 24.13 -15.01 25.97
N ALA A 438 23.40 -16.07 25.61
CA ALA A 438 23.25 -17.26 26.46
C ALA A 438 24.57 -18.02 26.68
N SER A 439 25.50 -17.98 25.72
CA SER A 439 26.81 -18.63 25.83
C SER A 439 27.77 -17.89 26.77
N VAL A 440 27.62 -16.56 26.88
CA VAL A 440 28.48 -15.68 27.68
C VAL A 440 27.86 -15.41 29.06
N PHE A 441 26.57 -15.13 29.11
CA PHE A 441 25.81 -14.71 30.29
C PHE A 441 24.78 -15.76 30.70
N SER A 442 25.23 -16.98 30.96
CA SER A 442 24.38 -18.12 31.35
C SER A 442 23.93 -18.06 32.82
N ALA A 443 24.76 -17.48 33.68
CA ALA A 443 24.51 -17.41 35.12
C ALA A 443 23.21 -16.63 35.43
N GLN A 444 22.35 -17.20 36.29
CA GLN A 444 21.05 -16.61 36.62
C GLN A 444 21.18 -15.20 37.19
N LYS A 445 22.18 -14.93 38.04
CA LYS A 445 22.43 -13.58 38.59
C LYS A 445 22.68 -12.53 37.51
N LEU A 446 23.48 -12.87 36.47
CA LEU A 446 23.76 -11.96 35.35
C LEU A 446 22.52 -11.72 34.49
N ARG A 447 21.72 -12.77 34.26
CA ARG A 447 20.43 -12.65 33.55
C ARG A 447 19.48 -11.72 34.29
N LEU A 448 19.29 -11.91 35.59
CA LEU A 448 18.43 -11.05 36.40
C LEU A 448 18.94 -9.59 36.45
N ALA A 449 20.26 -9.38 36.48
CA ALA A 449 20.87 -8.05 36.43
C ALA A 449 20.68 -7.34 35.08
N ALA A 450 20.41 -8.06 33.98
CA ALA A 450 20.16 -7.46 32.67
C ALA A 450 18.78 -6.78 32.57
N ILE A 451 17.79 -7.22 33.36
CA ILE A 451 16.45 -6.64 33.38
C ILE A 451 16.46 -5.15 33.75
N PRO A 452 17.06 -4.73 34.88
CA PRO A 452 17.12 -3.31 35.23
C PRO A 452 17.92 -2.48 34.20
N VAL A 453 18.92 -3.07 33.53
CA VAL A 453 19.66 -2.39 32.45
C VAL A 453 18.75 -2.10 31.25
N LEU A 454 17.93 -3.07 30.83
CA LEU A 454 16.93 -2.85 29.79
C LEU A 454 15.96 -1.73 30.19
N LEU A 455 15.41 -1.79 31.42
CA LEU A 455 14.48 -0.77 31.91
C LEU A 455 15.13 0.61 31.99
N ALA A 456 16.40 0.70 32.37
CA ALA A 456 17.15 1.96 32.36
C ALA A 456 17.35 2.50 30.94
N GLY A 457 17.74 1.65 29.98
CA GLY A 457 17.87 2.06 28.57
C GLY A 457 16.55 2.56 27.99
N VAL A 458 15.45 1.88 28.31
CA VAL A 458 14.08 2.29 27.97
C VAL A 458 13.77 3.67 28.55
N ALA A 459 14.03 3.88 29.84
CA ALA A 459 13.78 5.16 30.51
C ALA A 459 14.61 6.30 29.90
N VAL A 460 15.92 6.09 29.69
CA VAL A 460 16.82 7.05 29.04
C VAL A 460 16.29 7.44 27.66
N GLN A 461 15.88 6.45 26.87
CA GLN A 461 15.38 6.69 25.53
C GLN A 461 14.03 7.43 25.54
N THR A 462 13.16 7.14 26.51
CA THR A 462 11.91 7.91 26.71
C THR A 462 12.20 9.37 27.00
N VAL A 463 13.10 9.62 27.96
CA VAL A 463 13.50 10.97 28.38
C VAL A 463 14.14 11.71 27.21
N ARG A 464 15.04 11.07 26.46
CA ARG A 464 15.65 11.64 25.26
C ARG A 464 14.58 12.06 24.25
N SER A 465 13.66 11.15 23.91
CA SER A 465 12.58 11.43 22.96
C SER A 465 11.63 12.54 23.43
N ALA A 466 11.40 12.66 24.74
CA ALA A 466 10.63 13.75 25.32
C ALA A 466 11.35 15.11 25.20
N ILE A 467 12.67 15.13 25.47
CA ILE A 467 13.52 16.33 25.40
C ILE A 467 13.68 16.81 23.96
N THR A 468 13.86 15.92 22.99
CA THR A 468 14.08 16.32 21.58
C THR A 468 12.80 16.73 20.87
N GLU A 469 11.65 16.75 21.56
CA GLU A 469 10.34 17.07 21.00
C GLU A 469 9.95 16.23 19.77
N ASN A 470 10.57 15.06 19.57
CA ASN A 470 10.31 14.18 18.41
C ASN A 470 8.83 13.75 18.29
N TRP A 471 8.07 13.88 19.38
CA TRP A 471 6.64 13.63 19.44
C TRP A 471 5.77 14.71 18.79
N ARG A 472 6.28 15.94 18.64
CA ARG A 472 5.60 17.03 17.91
C ARG A 472 5.63 16.78 16.41
N ASN A 473 6.70 16.16 15.91
CA ASN A 473 6.89 15.79 14.51
C ASN A 473 5.99 14.63 14.02
N GLN A 474 4.93 14.27 14.76
CA GLN A 474 3.91 13.31 14.33
C GLN A 474 3.01 13.98 13.29
N PRO A 475 3.16 13.67 11.99
CA PRO A 475 2.27 14.25 11.01
C PRO A 475 0.93 13.53 11.08
N ALA A 476 -0.16 14.28 10.87
CA ALA A 476 -1.41 13.67 10.41
C ALA A 476 -1.11 12.85 9.15
N ILE A 477 -2.00 11.92 8.77
CA ILE A 477 -1.90 11.29 7.44
C ILE A 477 -1.77 12.44 6.42
N PRO A 478 -0.68 12.51 5.65
CA PRO A 478 -0.38 13.71 4.88
C PRO A 478 -1.52 13.94 3.89
N PRO A 479 -2.12 15.15 3.87
CA PRO A 479 -3.12 15.47 2.87
C PRO A 479 -2.46 15.56 1.49
N GLN A 480 -3.27 15.31 0.45
CA GLN A 480 -2.91 15.33 -0.98
C GLN A 480 -1.82 16.34 -1.38
N PRO A 481 -0.85 15.93 -2.21
CA PRO A 481 -0.30 16.80 -3.24
C PRO A 481 -1.38 16.97 -4.33
N GLN A 482 -1.93 18.17 -4.52
CA GLN A 482 -3.05 18.39 -5.45
C GLN A 482 -2.66 18.24 -6.93
N THR A 483 -3.46 17.47 -7.69
CA THR A 483 -4.23 17.90 -8.89
C THR A 483 -5.13 16.74 -9.34
N PHE A 484 -6.43 16.99 -9.53
CA PHE A 484 -7.44 15.95 -9.79
C PHE A 484 -8.08 16.11 -11.17
N TYR A 485 -8.15 15.01 -11.93
CA TYR A 485 -9.05 14.88 -13.06
C TYR A 485 -10.27 14.04 -12.64
N VAL A 486 -11.47 14.62 -12.77
CA VAL A 486 -12.73 13.91 -12.56
C VAL A 486 -13.14 13.30 -13.91
N MET A 487 -12.89 12.02 -14.12
CA MET A 487 -13.56 11.28 -15.19
C MET A 487 -14.92 10.78 -14.68
N THR A 488 -15.99 11.45 -15.11
CA THR A 488 -17.33 10.89 -14.92
C THR A 488 -17.51 9.79 -15.97
N ILE A 489 -17.25 8.54 -15.59
CA ILE A 489 -17.62 7.38 -16.41
C ILE A 489 -19.06 7.04 -16.03
N ASP A 490 -19.92 6.86 -17.03
CA ASP A 490 -21.23 6.23 -16.86
C ASP A 490 -21.02 4.76 -16.48
N GLY A 491 -20.67 4.52 -15.22
CA GLY A 491 -20.80 3.20 -14.62
C GLY A 491 -22.26 2.80 -14.59
N PRO A 492 -22.58 1.50 -14.41
CA PRO A 492 -23.92 1.15 -13.98
C PRO A 492 -24.27 2.05 -12.78
N TRP A 493 -25.39 2.77 -12.86
CA TRP A 493 -25.95 3.64 -11.80
C TRP A 493 -25.36 5.06 -11.63
N GLY A 494 -24.56 5.59 -12.57
CA GLY A 494 -24.25 7.04 -12.63
C GLY A 494 -23.37 7.62 -11.50
N VAL A 495 -22.46 6.81 -10.94
CA VAL A 495 -21.55 7.24 -9.87
C VAL A 495 -20.25 7.80 -10.47
N PRO A 496 -19.87 9.06 -10.21
CA PRO A 496 -18.60 9.62 -10.70
C PRO A 496 -17.41 8.96 -10.00
N ILE A 497 -16.38 8.62 -10.79
CA ILE A 497 -15.14 8.01 -10.29
C ILE A 497 -14.02 9.04 -10.40
N ARG A 498 -13.21 9.16 -9.34
CA ARG A 498 -12.05 10.05 -9.33
C ARG A 498 -10.79 9.27 -9.69
N ALA A 499 -9.87 9.92 -10.40
CA ALA A 499 -8.54 9.38 -10.64
C ALA A 499 -7.49 10.46 -10.36
N PRO A 500 -6.32 10.09 -9.82
CA PRO A 500 -5.16 10.98 -9.76
C PRO A 500 -4.67 11.32 -11.18
N ASP A 501 -3.75 12.27 -11.27
CA ASP A 501 -3.06 12.63 -12.52
C ASP A 501 -2.58 11.37 -13.28
N PRO A 502 -2.60 11.33 -14.63
CA PRO A 502 -2.12 10.17 -15.40
C PRO A 502 -0.67 9.75 -15.10
N HIS A 503 0.15 10.63 -14.51
CA HIS A 503 1.51 10.35 -14.06
C HIS A 503 1.62 9.91 -12.58
N ASP A 504 0.51 9.85 -11.84
CA ASP A 504 0.44 9.43 -10.43
C ASP A 504 -0.54 8.24 -10.26
N ASP A 505 -0.19 7.31 -9.37
CA ASP A 505 -1.02 6.15 -9.02
C ASP A 505 -1.62 6.25 -7.61
N GLN A 506 -1.48 7.38 -6.92
CA GLN A 506 -1.88 7.52 -5.52
C GLN A 506 -3.16 8.32 -5.34
N CYS A 507 -4.17 7.69 -4.73
CA CYS A 507 -5.45 8.33 -4.42
C CYS A 507 -5.46 9.05 -3.07
N TRP A 508 -4.58 8.70 -2.13
CA TRP A 508 -4.54 9.27 -0.77
C TRP A 508 -5.93 9.35 -0.13
N ASP A 509 -6.34 10.51 0.40
CA ASP A 509 -7.64 10.76 1.02
C ASP A 509 -8.74 11.29 0.07
N THR A 510 -8.55 11.11 -1.24
CA THR A 510 -9.51 11.55 -2.26
C THR A 510 -10.88 10.96 -1.96
N PRO A 511 -11.97 11.74 -2.03
CA PRO A 511 -13.29 11.20 -1.74
C PRO A 511 -13.61 10.01 -2.65
N LEU A 512 -14.26 8.99 -2.08
CA LEU A 512 -14.53 7.75 -2.80
C LEU A 512 -15.65 7.92 -3.84
N PRO A 513 -15.67 7.09 -4.91
CA PRO A 513 -14.62 6.16 -5.31
C PRO A 513 -13.43 6.88 -5.99
N CYS A 514 -12.19 6.50 -5.62
CA CYS A 514 -10.96 6.90 -6.32
C CYS A 514 -10.11 5.69 -6.71
N MET A 515 -9.56 5.69 -7.92
CA MET A 515 -8.55 4.71 -8.36
C MET A 515 -7.63 5.27 -9.45
N PRO A 516 -6.41 4.73 -9.65
CA PRO A 516 -5.53 5.13 -10.74
C PRO A 516 -6.19 4.95 -12.11
N ALA A 517 -5.97 5.90 -13.01
CA ALA A 517 -6.64 5.95 -14.32
C ALA A 517 -6.45 4.66 -15.15
N GLN A 518 -5.28 4.01 -15.03
CA GLN A 518 -4.96 2.75 -15.70
C GLN A 518 -5.88 1.56 -15.35
N PHE A 519 -6.70 1.68 -14.29
CA PHE A 519 -7.65 0.63 -13.88
C PHE A 519 -9.11 0.96 -14.25
N LEU A 520 -9.36 2.09 -14.91
CA LEU A 520 -10.68 2.52 -15.37
C LEU A 520 -11.10 1.78 -16.66
N ALA A 521 -11.58 0.54 -16.54
CA ALA A 521 -12.24 -0.15 -17.65
C ALA A 521 -13.71 -0.44 -17.32
N PRO A 522 -14.68 -0.09 -18.18
CA PRO A 522 -16.11 -0.33 -17.94
C PRO A 522 -16.45 -1.79 -17.57
N ALA A 523 -15.76 -2.75 -18.18
CA ALA A 523 -15.93 -4.17 -17.89
C ALA A 523 -15.59 -4.53 -16.42
N TYR A 524 -14.61 -3.87 -15.80
CA TYR A 524 -14.25 -4.10 -14.40
C TYR A 524 -15.22 -3.40 -13.45
N LEU A 525 -15.66 -2.19 -13.80
CA LEU A 525 -16.67 -1.45 -13.04
C LEU A 525 -17.99 -2.22 -12.94
N ALA A 526 -18.39 -2.90 -14.02
CA ALA A 526 -19.60 -3.73 -14.05
C ALA A 526 -19.57 -4.92 -13.07
N ARG A 527 -18.38 -5.34 -12.61
CA ARG A 527 -18.18 -6.42 -11.63
C ARG A 527 -18.23 -5.92 -10.18
N VAL A 528 -18.28 -4.61 -9.94
CA VAL A 528 -18.36 -4.04 -8.59
C VAL A 528 -19.83 -3.86 -8.19
N ARG A 529 -20.23 -4.40 -7.04
CA ARG A 529 -21.62 -4.33 -6.55
C ARG A 529 -21.78 -3.28 -5.46
N TRP A 530 -21.57 -2.01 -5.80
CA TRP A 530 -21.80 -0.93 -4.83
C TRP A 530 -23.27 -0.53 -4.74
N ARG A 531 -23.64 0.07 -3.61
CA ARG A 531 -24.84 0.91 -3.47
C ARG A 531 -24.37 2.37 -3.44
N PRO A 532 -25.22 3.36 -3.76
CA PRO A 532 -24.85 4.77 -3.60
C PRO A 532 -24.31 5.02 -2.18
N ILE A 533 -23.09 5.53 -2.07
CA ILE A 533 -22.47 5.87 -0.78
C ILE A 533 -23.15 7.16 -0.30
N PRO A 534 -23.74 7.21 0.91
CA PRO A 534 -24.28 8.44 1.44
C PRO A 534 -23.16 9.49 1.53
N THR A 535 -23.26 10.56 0.74
CA THR A 535 -22.33 11.68 0.80
C THR A 535 -22.59 12.48 2.08
N HIS A 536 -22.03 12.05 3.21
CA HIS A 536 -22.02 12.86 4.41
C HIS A 536 -20.99 13.99 4.26
N GLY A 537 -21.46 15.21 4.02
CA GLY A 537 -20.72 16.42 4.38
C GLY A 537 -19.85 17.07 3.31
N ALA A 538 -20.12 16.86 2.01
CA ALA A 538 -19.80 17.92 1.05
C ALA A 538 -21.00 18.87 1.07
N ALA A 539 -20.82 20.08 1.60
CA ALA A 539 -21.73 21.17 1.30
C ALA A 539 -21.92 21.17 -0.21
N SER A 540 -23.13 20.83 -0.65
CA SER A 540 -23.54 20.92 -2.02
C SER A 540 -23.55 22.41 -2.37
N THR A 541 -22.43 22.93 -2.82
CA THR A 541 -22.50 23.80 -4.00
C THR A 541 -22.89 22.89 -5.15
N ALA A 542 -24.17 22.55 -5.18
CA ALA A 542 -24.84 22.16 -6.39
C ALA A 542 -24.63 23.33 -7.36
N MET A 543 -23.62 23.23 -8.22
CA MET A 543 -23.71 23.81 -9.55
C MET A 543 -24.82 23.04 -10.26
N ALA A 544 -26.04 23.39 -9.90
CA ALA A 544 -27.22 23.05 -10.66
C ALA A 544 -27.04 23.68 -12.04
N GLY A 545 -27.05 22.83 -13.06
CA GLY A 545 -27.37 23.17 -14.43
C GLY A 545 -26.55 24.29 -15.07
N SER A 546 -25.59 23.90 -15.90
CA SER A 546 -25.50 24.54 -17.20
C SER A 546 -25.58 23.46 -18.27
N ALA A 547 -26.65 23.50 -19.05
CA ALA A 547 -26.71 22.83 -20.33
C ALA A 547 -25.56 23.33 -21.20
N ASN A 548 -24.84 22.42 -21.85
CA ASN A 548 -23.91 22.64 -22.98
C ASN A 548 -23.32 24.06 -23.08
N ALA A 549 -22.31 24.36 -22.27
CA ALA A 549 -21.42 25.47 -22.59
C ALA A 549 -20.53 25.04 -23.77
N PHE A 550 -20.63 25.75 -24.89
CA PHE A 550 -19.71 25.56 -26.01
C PHE A 550 -18.26 25.83 -25.59
N THR A 551 -17.33 25.06 -26.14
CA THR A 551 -15.89 25.33 -26.01
C THR A 551 -15.58 26.73 -26.56
N LYS A 552 -14.84 27.53 -25.79
CA LYS A 552 -14.43 28.89 -26.18
C LYS A 552 -13.54 28.84 -27.43
N LEU A 553 -13.87 29.67 -28.43
CA LEU A 553 -13.14 29.80 -29.71
C LEU A 553 -12.36 31.13 -29.75
N PRO A 554 -11.21 31.23 -30.46
CA PRO A 554 -10.51 30.13 -31.14
C PRO A 554 -9.99 29.09 -30.15
N LEU A 555 -10.12 27.82 -30.49
CA LEU A 555 -9.67 26.72 -29.66
C LEU A 555 -8.26 26.34 -30.10
N LYS A 556 -7.31 26.30 -29.17
CA LYS A 556 -5.94 25.79 -29.37
C LYS A 556 -5.64 24.80 -28.25
N VAL A 557 -5.32 23.55 -28.57
CA VAL A 557 -5.11 22.46 -27.61
C VAL A 557 -3.70 21.92 -27.76
N ASN A 558 -2.97 21.85 -26.65
CA ASN A 558 -1.67 21.21 -26.56
C ASN A 558 -1.84 19.71 -26.24
N ALA A 559 -1.79 18.84 -27.25
CA ALA A 559 -2.05 17.42 -27.07
C ALA A 559 -0.92 16.75 -26.29
N GLY A 560 -1.26 16.01 -25.24
CA GLY A 560 -0.31 15.42 -24.29
C GLY A 560 0.42 16.42 -23.40
N GLY A 561 0.09 17.71 -23.43
CA GLY A 561 0.79 18.77 -22.70
C GLY A 561 -0.10 19.62 -21.81
N SER A 562 0.53 20.44 -20.96
CA SER A 562 -0.15 21.44 -20.13
C SER A 562 -0.54 22.68 -20.94
N GLY A 563 -1.47 23.46 -20.40
CA GLY A 563 -1.82 24.77 -20.98
C GLY A 563 -0.71 25.79 -20.74
N TYR A 564 -0.51 26.67 -21.71
CA TYR A 564 0.55 27.68 -21.69
C TYR A 564 0.16 28.86 -22.61
N SER A 565 0.95 29.94 -22.59
CA SER A 565 0.82 31.04 -23.55
C SER A 565 2.03 31.04 -24.47
N ASP A 566 1.81 31.04 -25.78
CA ASP A 566 2.90 31.07 -26.75
C ASP A 566 3.58 32.46 -26.85
N SER A 567 4.65 32.52 -27.65
CA SER A 567 5.46 33.74 -27.81
C SER A 567 4.70 34.94 -28.39
N GLU A 568 3.53 34.69 -28.99
CA GLU A 568 2.63 35.69 -29.57
C GLU A 568 1.47 36.05 -28.62
N GLY A 569 1.43 35.43 -27.42
CA GLY A 569 0.42 35.68 -26.40
C GLY A 569 -0.87 34.89 -26.59
N HIS A 570 -0.92 33.92 -27.51
CA HIS A 570 -2.09 33.05 -27.65
C HIS A 570 -2.10 31.99 -26.55
N ALA A 571 -3.26 31.83 -25.90
CA ALA A 571 -3.45 30.82 -24.87
C ALA A 571 -3.73 29.44 -25.49
N TRP A 572 -2.84 28.50 -25.20
CA TRP A 572 -2.99 27.07 -25.46
C TRP A 572 -3.65 26.40 -24.26
N GLN A 573 -4.77 25.72 -24.51
CA GLN A 573 -5.43 24.90 -23.50
C GLN A 573 -4.60 23.64 -23.22
N PRO A 574 -4.62 23.12 -21.98
CA PRO A 574 -4.10 21.80 -21.71
C PRO A 574 -4.84 20.76 -22.55
N ASP A 575 -4.27 19.57 -22.64
CA ASP A 575 -4.86 18.47 -23.41
C ASP A 575 -6.31 18.18 -23.02
N MET A 576 -7.24 18.60 -23.88
CA MET A 576 -8.68 18.51 -23.67
C MET A 576 -9.39 17.97 -24.91
N GLY A 577 -10.51 17.28 -24.72
CA GLY A 577 -11.31 16.70 -25.81
C GLY A 577 -10.88 15.31 -26.26
N ALA A 578 -9.72 14.81 -25.81
CA ALA A 578 -9.26 13.46 -26.11
C ALA A 578 -10.22 12.39 -25.54
N GLN A 579 -10.58 11.40 -26.35
CA GLN A 579 -11.47 10.30 -25.99
C GLN A 579 -10.69 9.08 -25.47
N GLN A 580 -9.42 8.94 -25.88
CA GLN A 580 -8.51 7.87 -25.46
C GLN A 580 -7.04 8.27 -25.73
N GLY A 581 -6.10 7.42 -25.32
CA GLY A 581 -4.67 7.54 -25.62
C GLY A 581 -3.81 7.96 -24.42
N TRP A 582 -2.51 8.06 -24.65
CA TRP A 582 -1.47 8.35 -23.67
C TRP A 582 -0.71 9.61 -24.08
N ALA A 583 -0.32 10.42 -23.09
CA ALA A 583 0.58 11.54 -23.32
C ALA A 583 2.03 11.05 -23.44
N MET A 584 2.83 11.75 -24.24
CA MET A 584 4.27 11.60 -24.30
C MET A 584 4.90 12.95 -24.59
N SER A 585 6.13 13.16 -24.13
CA SER A 585 6.85 14.40 -24.34
C SER A 585 8.32 14.17 -24.64
N THR A 586 8.98 15.21 -25.14
CA THR A 586 10.40 15.25 -25.44
C THR A 586 11.00 16.59 -25.01
N THR A 587 12.28 16.57 -24.63
CA THR A 587 13.08 17.79 -24.42
C THR A 587 13.91 18.15 -25.65
N ALA A 588 13.81 17.38 -26.74
CA ALA A 588 14.50 17.67 -27.98
C ALA A 588 14.02 18.99 -28.59
N THR A 589 14.95 19.72 -29.23
CA THR A 589 14.61 20.91 -30.01
C THR A 589 13.77 20.53 -31.22
N ILE A 590 12.60 21.16 -31.37
CA ILE A 590 11.77 21.00 -32.56
C ILE A 590 12.12 22.09 -33.58
N SER A 591 12.53 21.67 -34.76
CA SER A 591 12.88 22.52 -35.90
C SER A 591 11.64 22.91 -36.72
N GLY A 592 11.74 23.95 -37.54
CA GLY A 592 10.66 24.34 -38.46
C GLY A 592 9.47 25.07 -37.83
N THR A 593 9.61 25.53 -36.58
CA THR A 593 8.57 26.27 -35.85
C THR A 593 9.18 27.38 -34.99
N ALA A 594 8.45 28.49 -34.83
CA ALA A 594 8.77 29.54 -33.85
C ALA A 594 8.21 29.21 -32.44
N ASN A 595 7.27 28.27 -32.36
CA ASN A 595 6.60 27.85 -31.13
C ASN A 595 6.84 26.35 -30.91
N PRO A 596 8.00 25.91 -30.40
CA PRO A 596 8.33 24.49 -30.25
C PRO A 596 7.52 23.79 -29.15
N GLU A 597 6.98 24.53 -28.18
CA GLU A 597 6.34 23.99 -26.98
C GLU A 597 5.16 23.05 -27.28
N VAL A 598 4.24 23.42 -28.20
CA VAL A 598 3.14 22.53 -28.63
C VAL A 598 3.63 21.25 -29.31
N TYR A 599 4.80 21.27 -29.94
CA TYR A 599 5.37 20.11 -30.64
C TYR A 599 6.23 19.21 -29.75
N GLN A 600 6.51 19.64 -28.51
CA GLN A 600 7.30 18.88 -27.54
C GLN A 600 6.46 17.93 -26.70
N SER A 601 5.13 18.07 -26.73
CA SER A 601 4.17 17.10 -26.21
C SER A 601 3.36 16.49 -27.35
N ALA A 602 2.85 15.28 -27.11
CA ALA A 602 1.95 14.60 -28.01
C ALA A 602 1.04 13.63 -27.28
N ARG A 603 -0.14 13.36 -27.85
CA ARG A 603 -0.98 12.23 -27.49
C ARG A 603 -0.88 11.14 -28.56
N TRP A 604 -0.76 9.89 -28.14
CA TRP A 604 -0.75 8.70 -29.00
C TRP A 604 -1.71 7.62 -28.47
N SER A 605 -2.01 6.58 -29.24
CA SER A 605 -2.92 5.50 -28.78
C SER A 605 -2.43 4.10 -29.12
N ASP A 606 -2.24 3.27 -28.10
CA ASP A 606 -1.87 1.84 -28.19
C ASP A 606 -3.00 0.94 -28.73
N THR A 607 -4.23 1.44 -28.72
CA THR A 607 -5.41 0.75 -29.28
C THR A 607 -5.55 0.90 -30.80
N GLY A 608 -4.65 1.65 -31.46
CA GLY A 608 -4.69 1.90 -32.90
C GLY A 608 -5.68 2.97 -33.35
N ARG A 609 -6.46 3.57 -32.43
CA ARG A 609 -7.36 4.70 -32.74
C ARG A 609 -7.18 5.80 -31.71
N LEU A 610 -6.98 7.03 -32.15
CA LEU A 610 -6.94 8.24 -31.31
C LEU A 610 -8.06 9.18 -31.77
N SER A 611 -8.85 9.73 -30.85
CA SER A 611 -9.95 10.63 -31.21
C SER A 611 -10.05 11.80 -30.25
N TYR A 612 -10.37 12.97 -30.79
CA TYR A 612 -10.72 14.18 -30.07
C TYR A 612 -12.14 14.61 -30.44
N GLN A 613 -12.88 15.12 -29.47
CA GLN A 613 -14.25 15.61 -29.63
C GLN A 613 -14.42 16.94 -28.90
N PHE A 614 -14.98 17.93 -29.58
CA PHE A 614 -15.20 19.27 -29.05
C PHE A 614 -16.64 19.72 -29.30
N THR A 615 -17.28 20.26 -28.26
CA THR A 615 -18.60 20.89 -28.37
C THR A 615 -18.44 22.32 -28.86
N VAL A 616 -18.60 22.55 -30.16
CA VAL A 616 -18.49 23.89 -30.78
C VAL A 616 -19.83 24.27 -31.43
N PRO A 617 -20.15 25.56 -31.60
CA PRO A 617 -21.35 25.97 -32.31
C PRO A 617 -21.42 25.36 -33.72
N ASN A 618 -22.62 25.28 -34.28
CA ASN A 618 -22.75 24.94 -35.69
C ASN A 618 -22.17 26.07 -36.54
N GLY A 619 -21.38 25.73 -37.55
CA GLY A 619 -20.69 26.69 -38.39
C GLY A 619 -19.54 26.08 -39.17
N ASP A 620 -18.90 26.92 -39.96
CA ASP A 620 -17.69 26.57 -40.72
C ASP A 620 -16.44 26.99 -39.95
N TYR A 621 -15.47 26.07 -39.92
CA TYR A 621 -14.22 26.20 -39.19
C TYR A 621 -13.04 25.81 -40.08
N THR A 622 -11.88 26.32 -39.71
CA THR A 622 -10.58 25.79 -40.13
C THR A 622 -10.01 24.98 -38.97
N VAL A 623 -9.66 23.71 -39.24
CA VAL A 623 -8.97 22.83 -38.29
C VAL A 623 -7.51 22.73 -38.68
N ILE A 624 -6.61 23.05 -37.74
CA ILE A 624 -5.16 22.90 -37.92
C ILE A 624 -4.69 21.78 -37.01
N LEU A 625 -4.14 20.72 -37.58
CA LEU A 625 -3.58 19.57 -36.87
C LEU A 625 -2.05 19.69 -36.88
N LYS A 626 -1.45 19.70 -35.69
CA LYS A 626 -0.01 19.91 -35.50
C LYS A 626 0.70 18.60 -35.21
N PHE A 627 1.80 18.35 -35.91
CA PHE A 627 2.59 17.13 -35.78
C PHE A 627 4.10 17.39 -35.70
N ALA A 628 4.79 16.61 -34.89
CA ALA A 628 6.23 16.43 -34.89
C ALA A 628 6.55 15.01 -34.40
N GLU A 629 7.29 14.25 -35.20
CA GLU A 629 7.71 12.89 -34.82
C GLU A 629 9.04 12.95 -34.07
N PHE A 630 9.01 12.55 -32.79
CA PHE A 630 10.18 12.52 -31.91
C PHE A 630 10.45 11.14 -31.31
N PHE A 631 9.69 10.11 -31.68
CA PHE A 631 9.85 8.74 -31.18
C PHE A 631 10.41 7.80 -32.26
N TYR A 632 9.85 7.83 -33.47
CA TYR A 632 10.29 7.00 -34.58
C TYR A 632 11.22 7.76 -35.53
N TRP A 633 12.40 7.19 -35.78
CA TRP A 633 13.50 7.91 -36.44
C TRP A 633 13.59 7.77 -37.96
N THR A 634 12.61 7.12 -38.59
CA THR A 634 12.64 6.78 -40.02
C THR A 634 11.24 6.83 -40.61
N LYS A 635 11.14 7.25 -41.87
CA LYS A 635 9.90 7.23 -42.67
C LYS A 635 9.30 5.81 -42.72
N GLY A 636 7.98 5.72 -42.80
CA GLY A 636 7.20 4.49 -42.91
C GLY A 636 7.06 3.68 -41.62
N LYS A 637 7.52 4.21 -40.47
CA LYS A 637 7.36 3.53 -39.17
C LYS A 637 6.05 3.85 -38.47
N ARG A 638 5.52 5.05 -38.67
CA ARG A 638 4.22 5.49 -38.18
C ARG A 638 3.44 6.07 -39.36
N GLU A 639 2.38 5.37 -39.74
CA GLU A 639 1.43 5.79 -40.76
C GLU A 639 0.02 5.69 -40.18
N PHE A 640 -0.82 6.71 -40.35
CA PHE A 640 -2.20 6.68 -39.89
C PHE A 640 -3.13 7.49 -40.81
N ASP A 641 -4.40 7.09 -40.86
CA ASP A 641 -5.44 7.86 -41.53
C ASP A 641 -5.95 8.96 -40.60
N ILE A 642 -6.32 10.11 -41.15
CA ILE A 642 -6.89 11.26 -40.43
C ILE A 642 -8.30 11.48 -40.96
N ALA A 643 -9.28 11.55 -40.06
CA ALA A 643 -10.67 11.85 -40.38
C ALA A 643 -11.22 12.98 -39.51
N LEU A 644 -11.97 13.89 -40.14
CA LEU A 644 -12.70 14.98 -39.50
C LEU A 644 -14.20 14.76 -39.66
N ASN A 645 -14.96 14.77 -38.56
CA ASN A 645 -16.39 14.44 -38.52
C ASN A 645 -16.75 13.14 -39.28
N GLY A 646 -15.85 12.14 -39.21
CA GLY A 646 -16.02 10.84 -39.85
C GLY A 646 -15.58 10.79 -41.33
N THR A 647 -15.24 11.92 -41.94
CA THR A 647 -14.71 11.99 -43.32
C THR A 647 -13.19 11.94 -43.31
N THR A 648 -12.59 10.96 -43.98
CA THR A 648 -11.14 10.84 -44.13
C THR A 648 -10.58 11.99 -44.97
N VAL A 649 -9.67 12.78 -44.39
CA VAL A 649 -9.01 13.95 -45.02
C VAL A 649 -7.55 13.68 -45.39
N ALA A 650 -6.92 12.66 -44.80
CA ALA A 650 -5.63 12.13 -45.21
C ALA A 650 -5.59 10.63 -44.97
N SER A 651 -4.94 9.88 -45.87
CA SER A 651 -4.73 8.44 -45.72
C SER A 651 -3.25 8.12 -45.66
N ARG A 652 -2.87 7.15 -44.81
CA ARG A 652 -1.47 6.73 -44.57
C ARG A 652 -0.50 7.89 -44.33
N PHE A 653 -0.92 8.88 -43.55
CA PHE A 653 -0.10 10.04 -43.25
C PHE A 653 1.13 9.66 -42.43
N ASP A 654 2.32 10.06 -42.91
CA ASP A 654 3.62 9.88 -42.25
C ASP A 654 4.20 11.25 -41.90
N ILE A 655 4.34 11.51 -40.61
CA ILE A 655 4.82 12.78 -40.05
C ILE A 655 6.26 13.07 -40.51
N VAL A 656 7.16 12.08 -40.52
CA VAL A 656 8.57 12.25 -40.91
C VAL A 656 8.69 12.55 -42.41
N ALA A 657 7.83 11.94 -43.22
CA ALA A 657 7.76 12.22 -44.64
C ALA A 657 7.26 13.64 -44.92
N ALA A 658 6.20 14.07 -44.23
CA ALA A 658 5.59 15.38 -44.39
C ALA A 658 6.46 16.53 -43.84
N ALA A 659 7.07 16.35 -42.67
CA ALA A 659 7.93 17.35 -42.03
C ALA A 659 9.34 17.42 -42.65
N GLY A 660 9.73 16.45 -43.48
CA GLY A 660 11.08 16.37 -44.06
C GLY A 660 12.15 15.83 -43.12
N GLY A 661 11.81 15.49 -41.87
CA GLY A 661 12.72 14.95 -40.87
C GLY A 661 12.04 14.69 -39.52
N VAL A 662 12.75 14.06 -38.60
CA VAL A 662 12.33 13.94 -37.19
C VAL A 662 12.53 15.26 -36.45
N ASN A 663 11.88 15.40 -35.29
CA ASN A 663 11.93 16.61 -34.47
C ASN A 663 11.71 17.88 -35.29
N THR A 664 10.84 17.80 -36.30
CA THR A 664 10.52 18.89 -37.22
C THR A 664 9.01 19.05 -37.25
N ALA A 665 8.55 20.27 -37.03
CA ALA A 665 7.14 20.62 -37.00
C ALA A 665 6.52 20.55 -38.40
N THR A 666 5.30 20.06 -38.50
CA THR A 666 4.46 20.13 -39.69
C THR A 666 3.00 20.31 -39.28
N ASP A 667 2.29 21.14 -40.05
CA ASP A 667 0.88 21.46 -39.84
C ASP A 667 0.05 20.96 -41.03
N LEU A 668 -1.13 20.42 -40.75
CA LEU A 668 -2.15 20.11 -41.75
C LEU A 668 -3.39 20.94 -41.48
N GLU A 669 -3.87 21.64 -42.51
CA GLU A 669 -5.02 22.53 -42.42
C GLU A 669 -6.17 22.00 -43.28
N TYR A 670 -7.36 21.91 -42.69
CA TYR A 670 -8.57 21.40 -43.35
C TYR A 670 -9.81 22.23 -43.00
N PRO A 671 -10.73 22.46 -43.95
CA PRO A 671 -12.04 22.99 -43.63
C PRO A 671 -12.89 21.96 -42.87
N LEU A 672 -13.70 22.42 -41.91
CA LEU A 672 -14.64 21.62 -41.14
C LEU A 672 -15.99 22.33 -40.98
N THR A 673 -17.05 21.72 -41.49
CA THR A 673 -18.43 22.14 -41.22
C THR A 673 -19.01 21.33 -40.05
N VAL A 674 -19.54 22.03 -39.04
CA VAL A 674 -20.20 21.43 -37.87
C VAL A 674 -21.70 21.66 -37.94
N THR A 675 -22.49 20.59 -37.92
CA THR A 675 -23.97 20.62 -38.06
C THR A 675 -24.72 20.11 -36.84
N ASN A 676 -24.03 19.40 -35.95
CA ASN A 676 -24.58 18.74 -34.75
C ASN A 676 -23.88 19.20 -33.46
N SER A 677 -23.30 20.39 -33.48
CA SER A 677 -22.56 21.03 -32.38
C SER A 677 -21.36 20.23 -31.88
N GLN A 678 -20.78 19.42 -32.77
CA GLN A 678 -19.66 18.54 -32.46
C GLN A 678 -18.61 18.57 -33.58
N ALA A 679 -17.37 18.88 -33.20
CA ALA A 679 -16.20 18.71 -34.04
C ALA A 679 -15.42 17.49 -33.56
N THR A 680 -15.20 16.51 -34.44
CA THR A 680 -14.46 15.27 -34.13
C THR A 680 -13.23 15.14 -35.01
N VAL A 681 -12.07 14.90 -34.40
CA VAL A 681 -10.83 14.51 -35.07
C VAL A 681 -10.59 13.04 -34.73
N THR A 682 -10.32 12.19 -35.72
CA THR A 682 -9.99 10.77 -35.50
C THR A 682 -8.76 10.39 -36.30
N LEU A 683 -7.77 9.80 -35.64
CA LEU A 683 -6.58 9.23 -36.24
C LEU A 683 -6.65 7.71 -36.10
N THR A 684 -6.45 6.97 -37.18
CA THR A 684 -6.51 5.50 -37.19
C THR A 684 -5.18 4.93 -37.69
N GLY A 685 -4.48 4.19 -36.84
CA GLY A 685 -3.19 3.58 -37.15
C GLY A 685 -3.27 2.61 -38.32
N VAL A 686 -2.44 2.84 -39.34
CA VAL A 686 -2.22 1.92 -40.46
C VAL A 686 -0.95 1.12 -40.20
N THR A 687 0.12 1.82 -39.84
CA THR A 687 1.40 1.25 -39.40
C THR A 687 1.72 1.87 -38.03
N ARG A 688 1.73 1.06 -36.97
CA ARG A 688 1.94 1.50 -35.58
C ARG A 688 0.88 2.50 -35.07
N GLU A 689 1.14 3.06 -33.90
CA GLU A 689 0.22 3.86 -33.13
C GLU A 689 0.14 5.30 -33.68
N PRO A 690 -1.06 5.89 -33.87
CA PRO A 690 -1.20 7.28 -34.30
C PRO A 690 -0.73 8.26 -33.20
N LEU A 691 -0.30 9.46 -33.60
CA LEU A 691 0.19 10.51 -32.70
C LEU A 691 -0.25 11.89 -33.20
N ILE A 692 -0.59 12.81 -32.28
CA ILE A 692 -0.84 14.24 -32.57
C ILE A 692 -0.24 15.13 -31.49
N ASN A 693 0.28 16.30 -31.86
CA ASN A 693 0.93 17.25 -30.95
C ASN A 693 0.03 18.43 -30.56
N GLY A 694 -0.82 18.88 -31.47
CA GLY A 694 -1.75 19.98 -31.18
C GLY A 694 -2.93 20.03 -32.14
N ILE A 695 -3.99 20.69 -31.70
CA ILE A 695 -5.22 20.88 -32.48
C ILE A 695 -5.66 22.34 -32.33
N GLU A 696 -5.93 23.00 -33.46
CA GLU A 696 -6.62 24.28 -33.48
C GLU A 696 -7.97 24.17 -34.20
N ILE A 697 -8.98 24.86 -33.67
CA ILE A 697 -10.28 25.06 -34.33
C ILE A 697 -10.55 26.56 -34.35
N LEU A 698 -10.46 27.14 -35.55
CA LEU A 698 -10.60 28.56 -35.80
C LEU A 698 -11.91 28.80 -36.56
N PRO A 699 -12.75 29.78 -36.19
CA PRO A 699 -13.88 30.19 -37.03
C PRO A 699 -13.40 30.50 -38.45
N ALA A 700 -14.09 30.00 -39.48
CA ALA A 700 -13.71 30.31 -40.85
C ALA A 700 -13.83 31.83 -41.06
N SER A 701 -12.70 32.50 -41.27
CA SER A 701 -12.70 33.87 -41.77
C SER A 701 -13.28 33.85 -43.18
N GLY A 702 -14.23 34.76 -43.48
CA GLY A 702 -14.67 35.03 -44.84
C GLY A 702 -13.46 35.32 -45.76
N PRO A 703 -13.61 35.17 -47.09
CA PRO A 703 -12.48 34.94 -47.99
C PRO A 703 -11.52 36.14 -47.98
N SER A 704 -10.27 35.91 -47.54
CA SER A 704 -9.15 36.80 -47.85
C SER A 704 -7.92 35.98 -48.24
N GLY A 705 -7.62 35.99 -49.55
CA GLY A 705 -6.28 36.02 -50.10
C GLY A 705 -5.36 34.84 -49.81
N ALA A 706 -5.17 33.99 -50.82
CA ALA A 706 -4.06 33.05 -50.90
C ALA A 706 -2.70 33.74 -50.65
N GLU A 707 -1.87 33.14 -49.81
CA GLU A 707 -0.42 33.24 -49.96
C GLU A 707 0.22 31.89 -49.62
N VAL A 708 0.44 31.09 -50.67
CA VAL A 708 1.33 29.94 -50.62
C VAL A 708 2.76 30.49 -50.58
N LYS A 709 3.43 30.43 -49.43
CA LYS A 709 4.89 30.60 -49.37
C LYS A 709 5.57 29.25 -49.49
N THR A 710 5.88 28.86 -50.73
CA THR A 710 6.90 27.85 -51.02
C THR A 710 8.29 28.49 -50.85
N HIS A 711 9.14 27.95 -49.97
CA HIS A 711 10.58 28.18 -50.04
C HIS A 711 11.28 26.98 -50.68
N GLY A 712 11.58 27.14 -51.97
CA GLY A 712 12.51 26.32 -52.73
C GLY A 712 13.95 26.85 -52.65
N SER A 713 14.88 25.92 -52.80
CA SER A 713 16.35 26.02 -52.74
C SER A 713 17.02 27.13 -53.57
N GLY A 714 18.16 27.65 -53.10
CA GLY A 714 19.13 28.33 -53.98
C GLY A 714 20.24 29.12 -53.29
N ALA A 715 21.41 28.49 -53.17
CA ALA A 715 22.78 29.02 -53.18
C ALA A 715 23.07 30.52 -52.91
N GLY A 716 23.94 30.76 -51.92
CA GLY A 716 25.25 31.37 -52.19
C GLY A 716 25.49 32.84 -51.80
N VAL A 717 26.69 33.04 -51.25
CA VAL A 717 27.54 34.26 -51.27
C VAL A 717 27.48 35.20 -50.05
N THR A 718 28.53 35.07 -49.21
CA THR A 718 29.38 36.09 -48.52
C THR A 718 28.91 37.56 -48.52
N GLN A 719 29.12 38.39 -47.49
CA GLN A 719 30.38 38.70 -46.78
C GLN A 719 30.10 39.77 -45.69
N ALA A 720 30.96 39.80 -44.64
CA ALA A 720 31.43 40.95 -43.83
C ALA A 720 30.40 41.95 -43.23
N LYS A 721 30.40 42.26 -41.94
CA LYS A 721 31.51 42.68 -41.07
C LYS A 721 31.16 42.44 -39.61
#